data_AF-A0AAD0S8S5-F1
#
_entry.id   AF-A0AAD0S8S5-F1
#
_cell.length_a   1.000
_cell.length_b   1.000
_cell.length_c   1.000
_cell.angle_alpha   90.00
_cell.angle_beta   90.00
_cell.angle_gamma   90.00
#
_symmetry.space_group_name_H-M   'P 1'
#
loop_
_entity.id
_entity.type
_entity.pdbx_description
1 polymer ?
#
loop_
_entity_poly.entity_id
_entity_poly.type
_entity_poly.pdbx_seq_one_letter_code
_entity_poly.pdbx_strand_id
1 'polypeptide(L)'
;MREHKLYRAISAAILLALSTQALAQTQVSTTQYAYDTVGNLTQITDPRGLVTTFAYDALGRRTKVQGPPATPGGAAPTIVFNYDGQDRVRQITDPRSLITSYTVDGLGNTTAQQSPDTGTTNATYDPVGNLTSRTDARGKTTSFSYDALNRPTRVAHASGTPTVLEYDGGASPQPTDIGKLTRMTDESGSTRFQYDGFGNLQQKTQTTTANGVAKDQTIAYAYGTSGSSTGHAVSLAYPSGSVVGYSYGTGGRVASLTLTTANGSTTLLSGIQYQPFGKPKSWTWGNGTAYVRSFDLSGRLTQFPLGATTGTGTTPNGLSRTVNYDAASRISAYTHTDTSGSTGSSTATAANQTFGYDDQDRLISYLPANSSQSYSYDANGNRTGQTIGGNSYTQTVDPASNRQTASTGPTASTNSYDAAGNLTSDGTTTYSYSDRGRLASVSKNGITTGYLYNGLGQRVIKSGSNVPTGATRYVYDGAGHLIGEYDQSGNAIQETVYLGDMPVATVKNGTPYYVYADQIDTPRVITDTNNLMVWRWDQTDPFGATLPDENPTGLGTFTYNLRFPGQVYDAETGKHYNANRDYDPAGGRYVQSDPIGLNGGQPSTYAYVGNDPISSIDPTGLQAIPVPVAPPLPLPGNGNGGIDPTVGIRIPPLPLPQINVPVTLCVVMPLACPSIILGASKPPKDAHDPNGAKAPGKPGDAEGYCEPKKGPQWGKSSNDRGSGWVDADGNVWVPTGWGSGAHGGPHWDVQRPDGSYENVYPGGKRR
;
A
#
# COMPACT_ATOMS: atom_id res chain seq x y z
N MET A 1 55.52 -20.90 -37.63
CA MET A 1 55.05 -19.49 -37.57
C MET A 1 53.60 -19.26 -38.03
N ARG A 2 52.91 -20.22 -38.68
CA ARG A 2 51.49 -20.05 -39.08
C ARG A 2 50.44 -20.51 -38.04
N GLU A 3 50.80 -21.39 -37.11
CA GLU A 3 49.85 -21.92 -36.11
C GLU A 3 49.60 -20.98 -34.91
N HIS A 4 50.57 -20.16 -34.51
CA HIS A 4 50.40 -19.20 -33.39
C HIS A 4 49.53 -17.98 -33.72
N LYS A 5 49.25 -17.70 -35.00
CA LYS A 5 48.35 -16.59 -35.40
C LYS A 5 46.88 -17.00 -35.33
N LEU A 6 46.56 -18.28 -35.53
CA LEU A 6 45.19 -18.79 -35.48
C LEU A 6 44.66 -18.86 -34.04
N TYR A 7 45.49 -19.30 -33.09
CA TYR A 7 45.13 -19.32 -31.67
C TYR A 7 44.93 -17.91 -31.08
N ARG A 8 45.74 -16.91 -31.48
CA ARG A 8 45.53 -15.52 -31.04
C ARG A 8 44.27 -14.88 -31.63
N ALA A 9 43.89 -15.24 -32.86
CA ALA A 9 42.66 -14.76 -33.49
C ALA A 9 41.40 -15.40 -32.87
N ILE A 10 41.45 -16.71 -32.55
CA ILE A 10 40.34 -17.42 -31.91
C ILE A 10 40.19 -16.97 -30.44
N SER A 11 41.29 -16.76 -29.71
CA SER A 11 41.23 -16.21 -28.34
C SER A 11 40.77 -14.75 -28.32
N ALA A 12 41.13 -13.92 -29.30
CA ALA A 12 40.63 -12.55 -29.41
C ALA A 12 39.14 -12.51 -29.80
N ALA A 13 38.67 -13.41 -30.67
CA ALA A 13 37.25 -13.50 -31.04
C ALA A 13 36.38 -14.06 -29.89
N ILE A 14 36.90 -14.99 -29.08
CA ILE A 14 36.23 -15.49 -27.87
C ILE A 14 36.24 -14.42 -26.77
N LEU A 15 37.31 -13.64 -26.62
CA LEU A 15 37.35 -12.50 -25.68
C LEU A 15 36.44 -11.35 -26.13
N LEU A 16 36.31 -11.08 -27.44
CA LEU A 16 35.37 -10.10 -27.99
C LEU A 16 33.92 -10.57 -27.84
N ALA A 17 33.62 -11.85 -28.09
CA ALA A 17 32.27 -12.42 -27.93
C ALA A 17 31.84 -12.58 -26.46
N LEU A 18 32.78 -12.84 -25.54
CA LEU A 18 32.54 -12.79 -24.10
C LEU A 18 32.42 -11.33 -23.60
N SER A 19 33.08 -10.36 -24.24
CA SER A 19 32.93 -8.95 -23.88
C SER A 19 31.62 -8.32 -24.38
N THR A 20 31.03 -8.82 -25.48
CA THR A 20 29.72 -8.34 -25.96
C THR A 20 28.54 -8.97 -25.22
N GLN A 21 28.68 -10.18 -24.65
CA GLN A 21 27.69 -10.73 -23.72
C GLN A 21 27.87 -10.21 -22.28
N ALA A 22 29.05 -9.69 -21.92
CA ALA A 22 29.32 -9.07 -20.61
C ALA A 22 29.13 -7.55 -20.58
N LEU A 23 28.72 -6.92 -21.69
CA LEU A 23 28.15 -5.57 -21.71
C LEU A 23 26.61 -5.64 -21.69
N ALA A 24 26.05 -6.53 -20.87
CA ALA A 24 24.74 -6.23 -20.30
C ALA A 24 24.93 -4.95 -19.51
N GLN A 25 24.49 -3.82 -20.09
CA GLN A 25 24.69 -2.46 -19.59
C GLN A 25 24.77 -2.43 -18.07
N THR A 26 25.99 -2.27 -17.55
CA THR A 26 26.18 -1.78 -16.18
C THR A 26 25.80 -0.30 -16.23
N GLN A 27 24.53 -0.01 -16.44
CA GLN A 27 24.04 1.33 -16.32
C GLN A 27 23.99 1.63 -14.83
N VAL A 28 25.09 2.17 -14.32
CA VAL A 28 25.09 2.83 -13.02
C VAL A 28 24.25 4.09 -13.20
N SER A 29 22.95 3.96 -12.98
CA SER A 29 22.05 5.11 -12.91
C SER A 29 22.37 5.87 -11.62
N THR A 30 23.02 7.02 -11.74
CA THR A 30 23.40 7.84 -10.59
C THR A 30 22.35 8.91 -10.33
N THR A 31 21.78 8.92 -9.13
CA THR A 31 21.01 10.07 -8.60
C THR A 31 21.93 10.89 -7.68
N GLN A 32 22.01 12.20 -7.90
CA GLN A 32 22.84 13.10 -7.12
C GLN A 32 21.98 13.96 -6.19
N TYR A 33 22.47 14.16 -4.97
CA TYR A 33 21.83 14.95 -3.92
C TYR A 33 22.76 16.12 -3.55
N ALA A 34 22.24 17.36 -3.58
CA ALA A 34 22.96 18.53 -3.11
C ALA A 34 22.33 19.07 -1.83
N TYR A 35 23.17 19.54 -0.91
CA TYR A 35 22.76 20.04 0.40
C TYR A 35 23.32 21.44 0.64
N ASP A 36 22.60 22.25 1.44
CA ASP A 36 23.13 23.50 1.95
C ASP A 36 24.11 23.29 3.12
N THR A 37 24.67 24.39 3.65
CA THR A 37 25.65 24.34 4.75
C THR A 37 25.10 23.83 6.08
N VAL A 38 23.78 23.77 6.25
CA VAL A 38 23.12 23.26 7.46
C VAL A 38 22.51 21.88 7.25
N GLY A 39 22.73 21.27 6.07
CA GLY A 39 22.32 19.90 5.76
C GLY A 39 20.92 19.75 5.17
N ASN A 40 20.26 20.85 4.76
CA ASN A 40 18.98 20.73 4.05
C ASN A 40 19.23 20.27 2.61
N LEU A 41 18.41 19.34 2.11
CA LEU A 41 18.47 18.87 0.73
C LEU A 41 17.94 19.95 -0.23
N THR A 42 18.81 20.59 -1.02
CA THR A 42 18.43 21.68 -1.94
C THR A 42 18.15 21.21 -3.37
N GLN A 43 18.70 20.07 -3.78
CA GLN A 43 18.56 19.58 -5.14
C GLN A 43 18.65 18.05 -5.22
N ILE A 44 17.80 17.45 -6.06
CA ILE A 44 17.95 16.08 -6.57
C ILE A 44 18.17 16.19 -8.07
N THR A 45 19.22 15.54 -8.58
CA THR A 45 19.46 15.37 -10.02
C THR A 45 19.35 13.89 -10.35
N ASP A 46 18.43 13.54 -11.24
CA ASP A 46 18.19 12.15 -11.61
C ASP A 46 19.24 11.62 -12.62
N PRO A 47 19.19 10.33 -12.99
CA PRO A 47 20.13 9.75 -13.97
C PRO A 47 20.07 10.34 -15.38
N ARG A 48 19.02 11.10 -15.72
CA ARG A 48 18.87 11.82 -17.00
C ARG A 48 19.43 13.24 -16.93
N GLY A 49 19.83 13.72 -15.75
CA GLY A 49 20.24 15.09 -15.52
C GLY A 49 19.08 16.05 -15.25
N LEU A 50 17.86 15.55 -15.06
CA LEU A 50 16.71 16.36 -14.71
C LEU A 50 16.74 16.72 -13.23
N VAL A 51 16.33 17.95 -12.93
CA VAL A 51 16.55 18.56 -11.62
C VAL A 51 15.23 18.84 -10.92
N THR A 52 15.14 18.41 -9.67
CA THR A 52 14.15 18.89 -8.69
C THR A 52 14.87 19.75 -7.65
N THR A 53 14.34 20.93 -7.36
CA THR A 53 14.91 21.88 -6.38
C THR A 53 13.99 22.09 -5.18
N PHE A 54 14.60 22.40 -4.05
CA PHE A 54 13.93 22.66 -2.78
C PHE A 54 14.43 23.98 -2.23
N ALA A 55 13.49 24.83 -1.79
CA ALA A 55 13.83 26.07 -1.09
C ALA A 55 13.35 26.01 0.37
N TYR A 56 14.07 26.71 1.23
CA TYR A 56 13.86 26.71 2.67
C TYR A 56 13.79 28.15 3.19
N ASP A 57 13.08 28.35 4.29
CA ASP A 57 13.15 29.60 5.05
C ASP A 57 14.31 29.59 6.05
N ALA A 58 14.48 30.70 6.79
CA ALA A 58 15.54 30.84 7.79
C ALA A 58 15.43 29.88 8.98
N LEU A 59 14.26 29.22 9.16
CA LEU A 59 14.04 28.20 10.19
C LEU A 59 14.30 26.78 9.66
N GLY A 60 14.77 26.63 8.41
CA GLY A 60 15.01 25.33 7.79
C GLY A 60 13.72 24.61 7.36
N ARG A 61 12.58 25.32 7.26
CA ARG A 61 11.31 24.74 6.81
C ARG A 61 11.20 24.89 5.30
N ARG A 62 10.76 23.83 4.62
CA ARG A 62 10.72 23.80 3.15
C ARG A 62 9.57 24.64 2.59
N THR A 63 9.88 25.75 1.94
CA THR A 63 8.87 26.68 1.38
C THR A 63 8.49 26.39 -0.06
N LYS A 64 9.35 25.71 -0.83
CA LYS A 64 9.10 25.44 -2.25
C LYS A 64 9.66 24.09 -2.68
N VAL A 65 8.93 23.39 -3.54
CA VAL A 65 9.41 22.27 -4.35
C VAL A 65 9.18 22.64 -5.81
N GLN A 66 10.20 22.49 -6.65
CA GLN A 66 10.07 22.73 -8.08
C GLN A 66 10.68 21.56 -8.85
N GLY A 67 9.84 20.84 -9.58
CA GLY A 67 10.25 19.72 -10.43
C GLY A 67 10.72 20.17 -11.81
N PRO A 68 11.20 19.25 -12.65
CA PRO A 68 11.53 19.56 -14.03
C PRO A 68 10.28 19.94 -14.83
N PRO A 69 10.39 20.86 -15.81
CA PRO A 69 9.36 21.04 -16.83
C PRO A 69 8.98 19.72 -17.48
N ALA A 70 7.73 19.53 -17.89
CA ALA A 70 7.31 18.31 -18.59
C ALA A 70 7.99 18.16 -19.97
N THR A 71 8.36 19.28 -20.59
CA THR A 71 9.11 19.32 -21.85
C THR A 71 10.25 20.31 -21.75
N PRO A 72 11.38 20.10 -22.45
CA PRO A 72 12.49 21.04 -22.45
C PRO A 72 12.05 22.47 -22.80
N GLY A 73 12.38 23.43 -21.94
CA GLY A 73 11.99 24.84 -22.10
C GLY A 73 10.56 25.18 -21.67
N GLY A 74 9.77 24.22 -21.20
CA GLY A 74 8.43 24.43 -20.66
C GLY A 74 8.43 25.05 -19.25
N ALA A 75 7.22 25.31 -18.73
CA ALA A 75 7.06 25.76 -17.35
C ALA A 75 7.32 24.62 -16.35
N ALA A 76 8.15 24.90 -15.34
CA ALA A 76 8.44 23.96 -14.25
C ALA A 76 7.30 23.96 -13.21
N PRO A 77 6.73 22.79 -12.86
CA PRO A 77 5.69 22.70 -11.84
C PRO A 77 6.27 23.12 -10.49
N THR A 78 5.55 23.97 -9.77
CA THR A 78 6.00 24.50 -8.47
C THR A 78 4.91 24.28 -7.42
N ILE A 79 5.30 23.69 -6.29
CA ILE A 79 4.49 23.60 -5.07
C ILE A 79 5.06 24.57 -4.04
N VAL A 80 4.20 25.38 -3.43
CA VAL A 80 4.58 26.34 -2.38
C VAL A 80 3.93 25.95 -1.07
N PHE A 81 4.69 26.01 0.02
CA PHE A 81 4.25 25.76 1.38
C PHE A 81 4.34 27.03 2.20
N ASN A 82 3.25 27.41 2.87
CA ASN A 82 3.25 28.48 3.86
C ASN A 82 3.02 27.90 5.24
N TYR A 83 3.79 28.43 6.21
CA TYR A 83 3.79 27.97 7.59
C TYR A 83 3.19 29.01 8.53
N ASP A 84 2.69 28.57 9.66
CA ASP A 84 2.38 29.44 10.79
C ASP A 84 3.62 29.70 11.68
N GLY A 85 3.42 30.44 12.77
CA GLY A 85 4.48 30.75 13.74
C GLY A 85 4.89 29.57 14.64
N GLN A 86 4.28 28.39 14.47
CA GLN A 86 4.60 27.15 15.21
C GLN A 86 5.13 26.05 14.26
N ASP A 87 5.64 26.44 13.09
CA ASP A 87 6.26 25.53 12.11
C ASP A 87 5.31 24.52 11.46
N ARG A 88 4.01 24.78 11.49
CA ARG A 88 2.99 23.92 10.86
C ARG A 88 2.59 24.47 9.51
N VAL A 89 2.36 23.58 8.54
CA VAL A 89 1.85 23.96 7.22
C VAL A 89 0.43 24.48 7.35
N ARG A 90 0.22 25.74 6.96
CA ARG A 90 -1.08 26.42 6.95
C ARG A 90 -1.69 26.45 5.55
N GLN A 91 -0.87 26.40 4.52
CA GLN A 91 -1.33 26.50 3.13
C GLN A 91 -0.37 25.78 2.20
N ILE A 92 -0.94 25.09 1.21
CA ILE A 92 -0.22 24.52 0.08
C ILE A 92 -0.83 25.11 -1.19
N THR A 93 0.03 25.65 -2.06
CA THR A 93 -0.35 26.08 -3.41
C THR A 93 0.24 25.11 -4.41
N ASP A 94 -0.60 24.52 -5.24
CA ASP A 94 -0.20 23.54 -6.24
C ASP A 94 0.31 24.21 -7.54
N PRO A 95 0.89 23.44 -8.49
CA PRO A 95 1.38 23.96 -9.77
C PRO A 95 0.32 24.65 -10.65
N ARG A 96 -0.97 24.42 -10.41
CA ARG A 96 -2.08 25.12 -11.07
C ARG A 96 -2.56 26.36 -10.31
N SER A 97 -1.84 26.77 -9.26
CA SER A 97 -2.19 27.87 -8.36
C SER A 97 -3.44 27.63 -7.52
N LEU A 98 -3.91 26.38 -7.39
CA LEU A 98 -5.01 26.07 -6.48
C LEU A 98 -4.47 25.94 -5.05
N ILE A 99 -5.29 26.35 -4.09
CA ILE A 99 -4.89 26.54 -2.70
C ILE A 99 -5.66 25.57 -1.81
N THR A 100 -4.92 24.74 -1.08
CA THR A 100 -5.46 24.01 0.07
C THR A 100 -4.96 24.67 1.35
N SER A 101 -5.85 25.00 2.27
CA SER A 101 -5.51 25.69 3.53
C SER A 101 -6.02 24.96 4.76
N TYR A 102 -5.27 25.09 5.86
CA TYR A 102 -5.50 24.41 7.12
C TYR A 102 -5.64 25.43 8.25
N THR A 103 -6.67 25.27 9.06
CA THR A 103 -6.82 25.95 10.35
C THR A 103 -6.46 24.94 11.44
N VAL A 104 -5.61 25.37 12.37
CA VAL A 104 -5.06 24.53 13.43
C VAL A 104 -5.32 25.18 14.79
N ASP A 105 -5.58 24.37 15.80
CA ASP A 105 -5.73 24.84 17.18
C ASP A 105 -4.38 25.03 17.90
N GLY A 106 -4.41 25.43 19.16
CA GLY A 106 -3.19 25.63 19.98
C GLY A 106 -2.42 24.34 20.30
N LEU A 107 -3.01 23.16 20.08
CA LEU A 107 -2.40 21.84 20.28
C LEU A 107 -1.82 21.24 18.99
N GLY A 108 -2.07 21.87 17.83
CA GLY A 108 -1.61 21.36 16.53
C GLY A 108 -2.62 20.51 15.80
N ASN A 109 -3.85 20.37 16.31
CA ASN A 109 -4.89 19.64 15.61
C ASN A 109 -5.49 20.50 14.50
N THR A 110 -5.71 19.92 13.33
CA THR A 110 -6.31 20.61 12.19
C THR A 110 -7.84 20.66 12.35
N THR A 111 -8.38 21.80 12.75
CA THR A 111 -9.82 21.99 13.00
C THR A 111 -10.62 22.34 11.75
N ALA A 112 -9.96 22.83 10.69
CA ALA A 112 -10.60 22.98 9.39
C ALA A 112 -9.60 22.78 8.23
N GLN A 113 -10.07 22.19 7.15
CA GLN A 113 -9.40 22.14 5.86
C GLN A 113 -10.31 22.76 4.80
N GLN A 114 -9.78 23.66 3.98
CA GLN A 114 -10.42 24.12 2.75
C GLN A 114 -9.64 23.56 1.57
N SER A 115 -10.30 22.82 0.70
CA SER A 115 -9.71 22.27 -0.52
C SER A 115 -10.55 22.64 -1.75
N PRO A 116 -9.93 22.92 -2.91
CA PRO A 116 -10.63 23.05 -4.19
C PRO A 116 -11.28 21.73 -4.62
N ASP A 117 -10.72 20.59 -4.20
CA ASP A 117 -11.14 19.25 -4.63
C ASP A 117 -12.24 18.67 -3.75
N THR A 118 -12.27 19.01 -2.45
CA THR A 118 -13.21 18.41 -1.47
C THR A 118 -14.06 19.41 -0.71
N GLY A 119 -13.94 20.72 -1.00
CA GLY A 119 -14.60 21.77 -0.24
C GLY A 119 -14.08 21.90 1.20
N THR A 120 -14.92 22.40 2.10
CA THR A 120 -14.58 22.59 3.51
C THR A 120 -14.81 21.31 4.32
N THR A 121 -13.82 20.88 5.10
CA THR A 121 -13.98 19.88 6.16
C THR A 121 -13.70 20.54 7.50
N ASN A 122 -14.56 20.32 8.48
CA ASN A 122 -14.37 20.77 9.86
C ASN A 122 -14.15 19.56 10.79
N ALA A 123 -13.35 19.74 11.83
CA ALA A 123 -13.02 18.69 12.78
C ALA A 123 -12.96 19.25 14.22
N THR A 124 -13.35 18.42 15.17
CA THR A 124 -13.22 18.70 16.61
C THR A 124 -12.41 17.61 17.28
N TYR A 125 -11.71 17.97 18.36
CA TYR A 125 -10.83 17.07 19.09
C TYR A 125 -11.14 17.11 20.58
N ASP A 126 -10.85 16.03 21.29
CA ASP A 126 -10.83 16.02 22.74
C ASP A 126 -9.51 16.64 23.28
N PRO A 127 -9.40 16.86 24.60
CA PRO A 127 -8.19 17.48 25.19
C PRO A 127 -6.89 16.68 25.01
N VAL A 128 -6.97 15.40 24.63
CA VAL A 128 -5.79 14.54 24.41
C VAL A 128 -5.46 14.38 22.93
N GLY A 129 -6.22 15.05 22.05
CA GLY A 129 -5.97 15.10 20.61
C GLY A 129 -6.69 14.03 19.79
N ASN A 130 -7.62 13.27 20.37
CA ASN A 130 -8.43 12.34 19.58
C ASN A 130 -9.50 13.09 18.79
N LEU A 131 -9.68 12.75 17.53
CA LEU A 131 -10.72 13.31 16.66
C LEU A 131 -12.11 12.91 17.17
N THR A 132 -12.93 13.83 17.66
CA THR A 132 -14.28 13.53 18.19
C THR A 132 -15.38 13.69 17.15
N SER A 133 -15.21 14.62 16.20
CA SER A 133 -16.14 14.76 15.08
C SER A 133 -15.43 15.29 13.83
N ARG A 134 -15.97 14.92 12.66
CA ARG A 134 -15.56 15.42 11.35
C ARG A 134 -16.79 15.66 10.49
N THR A 135 -16.93 16.87 9.94
CA THR A 135 -18.01 17.23 9.00
C THR A 135 -17.40 17.55 7.65
N ASP A 136 -17.81 16.84 6.61
CA ASP A 136 -17.35 17.09 5.24
C ASP A 136 -18.15 18.20 4.54
N ALA A 137 -17.76 18.53 3.30
CA ALA A 137 -18.42 19.58 2.52
C ALA A 137 -19.85 19.23 2.06
N ARG A 138 -20.28 17.97 2.20
CA ARG A 138 -21.67 17.56 1.97
C ARG A 138 -22.55 17.84 3.20
N GLY A 139 -21.97 18.35 4.29
CA GLY A 139 -22.62 18.54 5.57
C GLY A 139 -22.81 17.24 6.35
N LYS A 140 -22.07 16.19 6.01
CA LYS A 140 -22.18 14.87 6.68
C LYS A 140 -21.19 14.80 7.83
N THR A 141 -21.71 14.66 9.04
CA THR A 141 -20.90 14.52 10.26
C THR A 141 -20.65 13.06 10.60
N THR A 142 -19.39 12.72 10.87
CA THR A 142 -18.97 11.47 11.50
C THR A 142 -18.44 11.78 12.89
N SER A 143 -18.92 11.07 13.90
CA SER A 143 -18.50 11.18 15.30
C SER A 143 -17.74 9.93 15.74
N PHE A 144 -16.74 10.11 16.59
CA PHE A 144 -15.90 9.04 17.08
C PHE A 144 -15.95 8.95 18.60
N SER A 145 -15.81 7.75 19.13
CA SER A 145 -15.69 7.48 20.56
C SER A 145 -14.48 6.60 20.80
N TYR A 146 -13.84 6.80 21.95
CA TYR A 146 -12.59 6.15 22.33
C TYR A 146 -12.73 5.55 23.72
N ASP A 147 -11.95 4.51 24.00
CA ASP A 147 -11.74 4.04 25.37
C ASP A 147 -10.65 4.84 26.10
N ALA A 148 -10.40 4.50 27.36
CA ALA A 148 -9.38 5.15 28.19
C ALA A 148 -7.93 4.95 27.68
N LEU A 149 -7.71 4.03 26.74
CA LEU A 149 -6.43 3.80 26.06
C LEU A 149 -6.35 4.52 24.71
N ASN A 150 -7.29 5.43 24.42
CA ASN A 150 -7.41 6.17 23.16
C ASN A 150 -7.62 5.26 21.94
N ARG A 151 -8.17 4.05 22.12
CA ARG A 151 -8.52 3.17 21.00
C ARG A 151 -9.94 3.49 20.52
N PRO A 152 -10.19 3.62 19.20
CA PRO A 152 -11.53 3.89 18.69
C PRO A 152 -12.48 2.74 19.02
N THR A 153 -13.58 3.01 19.72
CA THR A 153 -14.62 2.03 20.08
C THR A 153 -15.88 2.18 19.24
N ARG A 154 -16.12 3.37 18.67
CA ARG A 154 -17.29 3.64 17.84
C ARG A 154 -17.02 4.71 16.80
N VAL A 155 -17.49 4.46 15.58
CA VAL A 155 -17.54 5.43 14.47
C VAL A 155 -18.99 5.53 14.02
N ALA A 156 -19.61 6.69 14.21
CA ALA A 156 -21.00 6.92 13.88
C ALA A 156 -21.12 7.97 12.79
N HIS A 157 -21.85 7.65 11.73
CA HIS A 157 -22.14 8.56 10.63
C HIS A 157 -23.49 9.25 10.84
N ALA A 158 -23.78 10.29 10.05
CA ALA A 158 -25.03 11.05 10.18
C ALA A 158 -26.29 10.18 10.02
N SER A 159 -26.19 9.08 9.28
CA SER A 159 -27.21 8.03 9.19
C SER A 159 -26.57 6.65 9.03
N GLY A 160 -27.39 5.59 9.14
CA GLY A 160 -26.97 4.21 8.96
C GLY A 160 -26.40 3.56 10.23
N THR A 161 -25.89 2.33 10.06
CA THR A 161 -25.33 1.53 11.14
C THR A 161 -23.94 2.06 11.53
N PRO A 162 -23.66 2.40 12.79
CA PRO A 162 -22.32 2.79 13.22
C PRO A 162 -21.38 1.59 13.15
N THR A 163 -20.09 1.85 12.95
CA THR A 163 -19.06 0.85 13.22
C THR A 163 -18.80 0.81 14.72
N VAL A 164 -18.93 -0.36 15.34
CA VAL A 164 -18.61 -0.62 16.75
C VAL A 164 -17.44 -1.58 16.83
N LEU A 165 -16.47 -1.25 17.68
CA LEU A 165 -15.20 -1.93 17.80
C LEU A 165 -15.05 -2.38 19.26
N GLU A 166 -14.93 -3.68 19.46
CA GLU A 166 -14.75 -4.29 20.76
C GLU A 166 -13.33 -4.85 20.85
N TYR A 167 -12.61 -4.44 21.89
CA TYR A 167 -11.27 -4.93 22.21
C TYR A 167 -11.29 -5.80 23.45
N ASP A 168 -10.22 -6.55 23.66
CA ASP A 168 -9.97 -7.31 24.89
C ASP A 168 -11.06 -8.34 25.19
N GLY A 169 -11.79 -8.78 24.16
CA GLY A 169 -12.87 -9.77 24.24
C GLY A 169 -14.20 -9.23 24.77
N GLY A 170 -14.31 -7.93 24.99
CA GLY A 170 -15.56 -7.26 25.34
C GLY A 170 -16.25 -7.88 26.55
N ALA A 171 -17.50 -8.33 26.38
CA ALA A 171 -18.27 -8.95 27.45
C ALA A 171 -17.80 -10.36 27.83
N SER A 172 -16.98 -11.02 27.00
CA SER A 172 -16.51 -12.39 27.19
C SER A 172 -14.99 -12.51 26.96
N PRO A 173 -14.17 -11.84 27.78
CA PRO A 173 -12.72 -11.74 27.59
C PRO A 173 -12.00 -13.09 27.69
N GLN A 174 -11.04 -13.34 26.80
CA GLN A 174 -10.06 -14.42 26.91
C GLN A 174 -8.64 -13.86 27.13
N PRO A 175 -7.71 -14.61 27.76
CA PRO A 175 -6.33 -14.15 27.94
C PRO A 175 -5.61 -13.78 26.63
N THR A 176 -5.99 -14.40 25.51
CA THR A 176 -5.46 -14.13 24.16
C THR A 176 -5.97 -12.82 23.54
N ASP A 177 -6.99 -12.20 24.13
CA ASP A 177 -7.68 -11.05 23.55
C ASP A 177 -7.07 -9.71 23.98
N ILE A 178 -6.24 -9.71 25.04
CA ILE A 178 -5.69 -8.50 25.65
C ILE A 178 -4.91 -7.67 24.63
N GLY A 179 -5.29 -6.40 24.50
CA GLY A 179 -4.74 -5.43 23.57
C GLY A 179 -5.24 -5.58 22.12
N LYS A 180 -6.15 -6.52 21.84
CA LYS A 180 -6.53 -6.89 20.47
C LYS A 180 -7.98 -6.51 20.16
N LEU A 181 -8.24 -6.15 18.91
CA LEU A 181 -9.60 -6.02 18.38
C LEU A 181 -10.19 -7.43 18.25
N THR A 182 -11.27 -7.73 18.96
CA THR A 182 -11.90 -9.06 18.97
C THR A 182 -13.20 -9.10 18.20
N ARG A 183 -13.90 -7.96 18.07
CA ARG A 183 -15.12 -7.88 17.29
C ARG A 183 -15.31 -6.51 16.66
N MET A 184 -15.90 -6.54 15.47
CA MET A 184 -16.35 -5.37 14.73
C MET A 184 -17.80 -5.62 14.31
N THR A 185 -18.66 -4.62 14.48
CA THR A 185 -20.04 -4.63 13.94
C THR A 185 -20.21 -3.38 13.09
N ASP A 186 -20.80 -3.49 11.91
CA ASP A 186 -20.92 -2.42 10.93
C ASP A 186 -22.14 -2.63 10.00
N GLU A 187 -22.27 -1.82 8.95
CA GLU A 187 -23.38 -1.88 7.99
C GLU A 187 -23.49 -3.22 7.24
N SER A 188 -22.41 -3.98 7.12
CA SER A 188 -22.38 -5.27 6.43
C SER A 188 -22.72 -6.46 7.34
N GLY A 189 -22.66 -6.28 8.66
CA GLY A 189 -22.87 -7.33 9.65
C GLY A 189 -21.82 -7.27 10.76
N SER A 190 -21.15 -8.40 11.04
CA SER A 190 -20.12 -8.46 12.08
C SER A 190 -18.91 -9.28 11.67
N THR A 191 -17.74 -8.88 12.15
CA THR A 191 -16.48 -9.63 12.02
C THR A 191 -15.93 -9.95 13.40
N ARG A 192 -15.58 -11.21 13.64
CA ARG A 192 -14.94 -11.69 14.87
C ARG A 192 -13.51 -12.12 14.59
N PHE A 193 -12.60 -11.75 15.48
CA PHE A 193 -11.18 -12.09 15.42
C PHE A 193 -10.83 -12.92 16.65
N GLN A 194 -10.04 -13.97 16.45
CA GLN A 194 -9.48 -14.79 17.52
C GLN A 194 -7.98 -14.91 17.33
N TYR A 195 -7.26 -14.87 18.44
CA TYR A 195 -5.81 -14.85 18.46
C TYR A 195 -5.25 -16.06 19.20
N ASP A 196 -4.04 -16.48 18.83
CA ASP A 196 -3.28 -17.45 19.61
C ASP A 196 -2.61 -16.79 20.83
N GLY A 197 -1.93 -17.59 21.67
CA GLY A 197 -1.19 -17.10 22.85
C GLY A 197 -0.01 -16.18 22.53
N PHE A 198 0.41 -16.07 21.27
CA PHE A 198 1.45 -15.14 20.81
C PHE A 198 0.84 -13.87 20.20
N GLY A 199 -0.49 -13.76 20.17
CA GLY A 199 -1.22 -12.62 19.62
C GLY A 199 -1.30 -12.61 18.09
N ASN A 200 -1.02 -13.73 17.42
CA ASN A 200 -1.22 -13.89 15.98
C ASN A 200 -2.69 -14.18 15.68
N LEU A 201 -3.20 -13.70 14.54
CA LEU A 201 -4.57 -13.97 14.12
C LEU A 201 -4.75 -15.46 13.79
N GLN A 202 -5.52 -16.18 14.60
CA GLN A 202 -5.81 -17.61 14.42
C GLN A 202 -7.07 -17.83 13.59
N GLN A 203 -8.11 -17.03 13.80
CA GLN A 203 -9.36 -17.13 13.05
C GLN A 203 -10.00 -15.76 12.84
N LYS A 204 -10.56 -15.54 11.66
CA LYS A 204 -11.41 -14.38 11.34
C LYS A 204 -12.70 -14.90 10.72
N THR A 205 -13.83 -14.62 11.38
CA THR A 205 -15.16 -14.98 10.90
C THR A 205 -15.95 -13.72 10.60
N GLN A 206 -16.36 -13.57 9.34
CA GLN A 206 -17.19 -12.47 8.89
C GLN A 206 -18.61 -12.97 8.59
N THR A 207 -19.57 -12.49 9.36
CA THR A 207 -21.01 -12.74 9.18
C THR A 207 -21.61 -11.59 8.41
N THR A 208 -22.10 -11.85 7.20
CA THR A 208 -22.72 -10.84 6.33
C THR A 208 -24.11 -11.25 5.88
N THR A 209 -25.00 -10.27 5.75
CA THR A 209 -26.37 -10.47 5.26
C THR A 209 -26.53 -9.80 3.91
N ALA A 210 -26.82 -10.59 2.86
CA ALA A 210 -27.16 -10.06 1.54
C ALA A 210 -28.50 -10.62 1.09
N ASN A 211 -29.40 -9.76 0.62
CA ASN A 211 -30.75 -10.10 0.19
C ASN A 211 -31.51 -10.99 1.20
N GLY A 212 -31.38 -10.68 2.50
CA GLY A 212 -32.02 -11.41 3.60
C GLY A 212 -31.34 -12.73 4.00
N VAL A 213 -30.26 -13.14 3.33
CA VAL A 213 -29.53 -14.37 3.63
C VAL A 213 -28.26 -14.05 4.42
N ALA A 214 -28.21 -14.47 5.69
CA ALA A 214 -27.02 -14.36 6.54
C ALA A 214 -26.07 -15.55 6.28
N LYS A 215 -24.78 -15.26 6.13
CA LYS A 215 -23.72 -16.27 5.95
C LYS A 215 -22.43 -15.89 6.67
N ASP A 216 -21.81 -16.90 7.25
CA ASP A 216 -20.46 -16.81 7.80
C ASP A 216 -19.43 -17.15 6.73
N GLN A 217 -18.37 -16.35 6.68
CA GLN A 217 -17.18 -16.58 5.88
C GLN A 217 -15.99 -16.60 6.83
N THR A 218 -15.39 -17.77 7.02
CA THR A 218 -14.34 -17.98 8.01
C THR A 218 -13.02 -18.31 7.33
N ILE A 219 -11.97 -17.58 7.72
CA ILE A 219 -10.59 -17.95 7.45
C ILE A 219 -9.89 -18.35 8.74
N ALA A 220 -8.94 -19.27 8.65
CA ALA A 220 -8.15 -19.69 9.80
C ALA A 220 -6.69 -19.90 9.44
N TYR A 221 -5.81 -19.52 10.36
CA TYR A 221 -4.38 -19.70 10.25
C TYR A 221 -3.89 -20.72 11.27
N ALA A 222 -2.92 -21.52 10.86
CA ALA A 222 -2.06 -22.24 11.80
C ALA A 222 -0.64 -21.66 11.72
N TYR A 223 0.06 -21.63 12.84
CA TYR A 223 1.42 -21.10 12.94
C TYR A 223 2.40 -22.21 13.32
N GLY A 224 3.58 -22.18 12.71
CA GLY A 224 4.65 -23.12 13.03
C GLY A 224 5.24 -22.84 14.40
N THR A 225 5.66 -23.90 15.08
CA THR A 225 6.22 -23.85 16.45
C THR A 225 7.64 -24.38 16.54
N SER A 226 8.22 -24.85 15.43
CA SER A 226 9.57 -25.42 15.42
C SER A 226 10.31 -25.14 14.10
N GLY A 227 11.65 -25.13 14.17
CA GLY A 227 12.51 -24.96 13.00
C GLY A 227 12.27 -23.65 12.24
N SER A 228 12.39 -23.69 10.92
CA SER A 228 12.23 -22.51 10.05
C SER A 228 10.81 -21.94 9.99
N SER A 229 9.81 -22.62 10.54
CA SER A 229 8.41 -22.17 10.51
C SER A 229 7.96 -21.49 11.81
N THR A 230 8.82 -21.44 12.85
CA THR A 230 8.47 -20.81 14.13
C THR A 230 7.99 -19.37 13.94
N GLY A 231 6.75 -19.09 14.36
CA GLY A 231 6.14 -17.77 14.27
C GLY A 231 5.63 -17.39 12.87
N HIS A 232 5.73 -18.28 11.89
CA HIS A 232 5.20 -18.07 10.53
C HIS A 232 3.92 -18.88 10.32
N ALA A 233 3.00 -18.35 9.50
CA ALA A 233 1.79 -19.06 9.11
C ALA A 233 2.16 -20.30 8.29
N VAL A 234 1.78 -21.49 8.74
CA VAL A 234 2.00 -22.78 8.05
C VAL A 234 0.75 -23.26 7.32
N SER A 235 -0.41 -22.65 7.58
CA SER A 235 -1.58 -22.82 6.71
C SER A 235 -2.53 -21.62 6.74
N LEU A 236 -3.33 -21.51 5.68
CA LEU A 236 -4.50 -20.65 5.57
C LEU A 236 -5.67 -21.49 5.05
N ALA A 237 -6.69 -21.66 5.88
CA ALA A 237 -7.97 -22.23 5.50
C ALA A 237 -8.90 -21.14 4.95
N TYR A 238 -9.54 -21.43 3.83
CA TYR A 238 -10.48 -20.56 3.15
C TYR A 238 -11.93 -20.95 3.51
N PRO A 239 -12.91 -20.04 3.32
CA PRO A 239 -14.32 -20.34 3.58
C PRO A 239 -14.88 -21.54 2.82
N SER A 240 -14.32 -21.92 1.66
CA SER A 240 -14.70 -23.16 0.96
C SER A 240 -14.33 -24.45 1.72
N GLY A 241 -13.48 -24.36 2.74
CA GLY A 241 -12.80 -25.49 3.38
C GLY A 241 -11.49 -25.89 2.70
N SER A 242 -11.12 -25.25 1.58
CA SER A 242 -9.80 -25.42 0.98
C SER A 242 -8.72 -24.88 1.90
N VAL A 243 -7.57 -25.54 1.95
CA VAL A 243 -6.44 -25.16 2.81
C VAL A 243 -5.18 -25.03 1.98
N VAL A 244 -4.54 -23.87 2.03
CA VAL A 244 -3.18 -23.68 1.52
C VAL A 244 -2.20 -23.91 2.67
N GLY A 245 -1.31 -24.90 2.51
CA GLY A 245 -0.19 -25.16 3.40
C GLY A 245 1.09 -24.49 2.91
N TYR A 246 1.89 -23.95 3.83
CA TYR A 246 3.18 -23.31 3.58
C TYR A 246 4.29 -24.14 4.22
N SER A 247 5.33 -24.45 3.44
CA SER A 247 6.60 -24.93 3.99
C SER A 247 7.64 -23.82 3.97
N TYR A 248 8.64 -23.89 4.84
CA TYR A 248 9.67 -22.87 4.98
C TYR A 248 11.05 -23.46 4.80
N GLY A 249 11.87 -22.78 4.00
CA GLY A 249 13.27 -23.13 3.76
C GLY A 249 14.19 -22.59 4.85
N THR A 250 15.51 -22.73 4.65
CA THR A 250 16.50 -22.07 5.51
C THR A 250 16.37 -20.55 5.38
N GLY A 251 16.25 -19.84 6.50
CA GLY A 251 16.06 -18.39 6.54
C GLY A 251 14.60 -17.90 6.53
N GLY A 252 13.62 -18.77 6.85
CA GLY A 252 12.23 -18.35 7.13
C GLY A 252 11.43 -17.88 5.92
N ARG A 253 11.89 -18.17 4.70
CA ARG A 253 11.16 -17.89 3.45
C ARG A 253 10.34 -19.11 3.00
N VAL A 254 9.18 -18.86 2.39
CA VAL A 254 8.30 -19.92 1.89
C VAL A 254 9.02 -20.75 0.83
N ALA A 255 9.10 -22.06 1.01
CA ALA A 255 9.78 -22.99 0.10
C ALA A 255 8.82 -23.75 -0.83
N SER A 256 7.57 -23.97 -0.38
CA SER A 256 6.52 -24.59 -1.18
C SER A 256 5.13 -24.18 -0.71
N LEU A 257 4.16 -24.30 -1.61
CA LEU A 257 2.73 -24.13 -1.35
C LEU A 257 1.98 -25.39 -1.76
N THR A 258 1.10 -25.88 -0.90
CA THR A 258 0.26 -27.06 -1.15
C THR A 258 -1.20 -26.72 -0.97
N LEU A 259 -2.06 -27.04 -1.93
CA LEU A 259 -3.50 -26.88 -1.84
C LEU A 259 -4.15 -28.21 -1.46
N THR A 260 -4.93 -28.21 -0.38
CA THR A 260 -5.78 -29.33 0.01
C THR A 260 -7.24 -28.93 -0.16
N THR A 261 -7.99 -29.67 -0.96
CA THR A 261 -9.43 -29.49 -1.17
C THR A 261 -10.17 -30.78 -0.82
N ALA A 262 -11.50 -30.79 -0.95
CA ALA A 262 -12.29 -32.01 -0.83
C ALA A 262 -11.88 -33.12 -1.83
N ASN A 263 -11.22 -32.74 -2.93
CA ASN A 263 -10.74 -33.66 -3.96
C ASN A 263 -9.34 -34.22 -3.68
N GLY A 264 -8.70 -33.82 -2.58
CA GLY A 264 -7.36 -34.26 -2.19
C GLY A 264 -6.34 -33.12 -2.12
N SER A 265 -5.08 -33.49 -1.91
CA SER A 265 -3.95 -32.55 -1.77
C SER A 265 -3.10 -32.53 -3.03
N THR A 266 -2.78 -31.33 -3.52
CA THR A 266 -1.92 -31.09 -4.68
C THR A 266 -0.91 -30.01 -4.38
N THR A 267 0.31 -30.15 -4.91
CA THR A 267 1.32 -29.08 -4.81
C THR A 267 0.91 -27.94 -5.74
N LEU A 268 0.99 -26.68 -5.29
CA LEU A 268 0.83 -25.51 -6.16
C LEU A 268 2.19 -25.03 -6.67
N LEU A 269 3.13 -24.86 -5.74
CA LEU A 269 4.48 -24.38 -6.01
C LEU A 269 5.48 -25.20 -5.19
N SER A 270 6.63 -25.53 -5.76
CA SER A 270 7.74 -26.17 -5.07
C SER A 270 9.08 -25.58 -5.50
N GLY A 271 10.13 -25.78 -4.69
CA GLY A 271 11.49 -25.37 -5.04
C GLY A 271 11.66 -23.86 -5.19
N ILE A 272 10.88 -23.05 -4.46
CA ILE A 272 10.87 -21.59 -4.60
C ILE A 272 12.28 -21.04 -4.28
N GLN A 273 12.83 -20.29 -5.21
CA GLN A 273 14.10 -19.56 -5.06
C GLN A 273 13.83 -18.07 -5.07
N TYR A 274 14.62 -17.32 -4.30
CA TYR A 274 14.49 -15.88 -4.16
C TYR A 274 15.73 -15.16 -4.68
N GLN A 275 15.58 -13.88 -5.01
CA GLN A 275 16.71 -12.96 -5.04
C GLN A 275 17.29 -12.80 -3.62
N PRO A 276 18.56 -12.38 -3.46
CA PRO A 276 19.17 -12.18 -2.14
C PRO A 276 18.29 -11.32 -1.19
N PHE A 277 17.74 -10.22 -1.71
CA PHE A 277 16.91 -9.26 -0.95
C PHE A 277 15.58 -8.93 -1.66
N GLY A 278 15.06 -9.83 -2.49
CA GLY A 278 13.96 -9.48 -3.40
C GLY A 278 12.95 -10.58 -3.65
N LYS A 279 12.12 -10.34 -4.67
CA LYS A 279 10.99 -11.19 -5.06
C LYS A 279 11.43 -12.62 -5.41
N PRO A 280 10.50 -13.61 -5.38
CA PRO A 280 10.73 -14.94 -5.93
C PRO A 280 11.25 -14.87 -7.37
N LYS A 281 12.35 -15.59 -7.65
CA LYS A 281 12.98 -15.66 -8.98
C LYS A 281 12.72 -16.95 -9.74
N SER A 282 12.38 -18.04 -9.07
CA SER A 282 11.99 -19.27 -9.76
C SER A 282 11.24 -20.23 -8.84
N TRP A 283 10.44 -21.12 -9.43
CA TRP A 283 9.77 -22.23 -8.76
C TRP A 283 9.32 -23.26 -9.80
N THR A 284 8.84 -24.41 -9.33
CA THR A 284 8.15 -25.41 -10.16
C THR A 284 6.67 -25.39 -9.82
N TRP A 285 5.82 -25.21 -10.83
CA TRP A 285 4.36 -25.32 -10.70
C TRP A 285 3.94 -26.74 -10.32
N GLY A 286 2.74 -26.88 -9.77
CA GLY A 286 2.16 -28.18 -9.40
C GLY A 286 2.04 -29.18 -10.54
N ASN A 287 1.94 -28.71 -11.78
CA ASN A 287 1.94 -29.53 -12.98
C ASN A 287 3.35 -29.97 -13.45
N GLY A 288 4.39 -29.66 -12.69
CA GLY A 288 5.79 -30.00 -12.98
C GLY A 288 6.52 -28.99 -13.89
N THR A 289 5.85 -27.94 -14.37
CA THR A 289 6.46 -26.94 -15.25
C THR A 289 7.35 -25.99 -14.45
N ALA A 290 8.61 -25.83 -14.87
CA ALA A 290 9.50 -24.84 -14.27
C ALA A 290 9.11 -23.42 -14.68
N TYR A 291 9.21 -22.49 -13.73
CA TYR A 291 9.00 -21.06 -13.95
C TYR A 291 10.20 -20.27 -13.45
N VAL A 292 10.77 -19.46 -14.32
CA VAL A 292 11.98 -18.68 -14.04
C VAL A 292 11.76 -17.24 -14.45
N ARG A 293 12.08 -16.32 -13.54
CA ARG A 293 12.08 -14.88 -13.74
C ARG A 293 13.53 -14.39 -13.69
N SER A 294 13.90 -13.56 -14.66
CA SER A 294 15.23 -12.94 -14.71
C SER A 294 15.17 -11.54 -14.13
N PHE A 295 16.23 -11.15 -13.43
CA PHE A 295 16.38 -9.82 -12.85
C PHE A 295 17.76 -9.27 -13.19
N ASP A 296 17.86 -7.95 -13.33
CA ASP A 296 19.16 -7.29 -13.40
C ASP A 296 19.79 -7.09 -12.01
N LEU A 297 20.98 -6.50 -11.98
CA LEU A 297 21.71 -6.23 -10.73
C LEU A 297 21.03 -5.15 -9.86
N SER A 298 20.10 -4.38 -10.42
CA SER A 298 19.25 -3.44 -9.68
C SER A 298 18.01 -4.12 -9.09
N GLY A 299 17.81 -5.42 -9.34
CA GLY A 299 16.66 -6.19 -8.85
C GLY A 299 15.38 -5.94 -9.65
N ARG A 300 15.46 -5.28 -10.82
CA ARG A 300 14.33 -5.05 -11.72
C ARG A 300 14.06 -6.31 -12.55
N LEU A 301 12.78 -6.65 -12.74
CA LEU A 301 12.38 -7.82 -13.53
C LEU A 301 12.71 -7.57 -15.01
N THR A 302 13.58 -8.37 -15.60
CA THR A 302 13.98 -8.22 -17.01
C THR A 302 13.33 -9.22 -17.93
N GLN A 303 12.91 -10.39 -17.44
CA GLN A 303 12.25 -11.40 -18.27
C GLN A 303 11.37 -12.35 -17.46
N PHE A 304 10.25 -12.76 -18.01
CA PHE A 304 9.42 -13.85 -17.46
C PHE A 304 8.57 -14.55 -18.54
N PRO A 305 8.37 -15.88 -18.42
CA PRO A 305 7.45 -16.63 -19.27
C PRO A 305 5.99 -16.20 -19.08
N LEU A 306 5.19 -16.36 -20.13
CA LEU A 306 3.74 -16.32 -20.13
C LEU A 306 3.20 -17.71 -20.51
N GLY A 307 1.93 -17.97 -20.23
CA GLY A 307 1.25 -19.20 -20.66
C GLY A 307 1.18 -19.35 -22.20
N ALA A 308 0.55 -20.42 -22.69
CA ALA A 308 0.44 -20.69 -24.11
C ALA A 308 -0.96 -20.59 -24.68
N THR A 309 -1.05 -20.13 -25.93
CA THR A 309 -2.30 -20.00 -26.68
C THR A 309 -2.66 -21.24 -27.50
N THR A 310 -1.71 -22.17 -27.71
CA THR A 310 -1.93 -23.41 -28.46
C THR A 310 -0.98 -24.52 -27.98
N GLY A 311 -1.36 -25.78 -28.20
CA GLY A 311 -0.57 -26.98 -27.89
C GLY A 311 -1.17 -27.84 -26.77
N THR A 312 -0.70 -29.07 -26.61
CA THR A 312 -1.01 -29.94 -25.46
C THR A 312 0.30 -30.46 -24.85
N GLY A 313 0.40 -30.54 -23.51
CA GLY A 313 1.56 -31.13 -22.83
C GLY A 313 2.79 -30.22 -22.69
N THR A 314 4.00 -30.81 -22.60
CA THR A 314 5.28 -30.17 -22.20
C THR A 314 5.90 -29.19 -23.20
N THR A 315 5.29 -28.93 -24.35
CA THR A 315 5.69 -27.87 -25.29
C THR A 315 4.51 -26.96 -25.67
N PRO A 316 4.02 -26.13 -24.74
CA PRO A 316 3.01 -25.12 -25.07
C PRO A 316 3.67 -23.98 -25.87
N ASN A 317 2.99 -23.49 -26.93
CA ASN A 317 3.42 -22.29 -27.69
C ASN A 317 3.24 -21.03 -26.82
N GLY A 318 4.08 -20.87 -25.82
CA GLY A 318 4.12 -19.73 -24.90
C GLY A 318 5.01 -18.61 -25.41
N LEU A 319 4.74 -17.40 -24.91
CA LEU A 319 5.62 -16.24 -25.09
C LEU A 319 6.50 -16.06 -23.85
N SER A 320 7.71 -15.57 -24.03
CA SER A 320 8.50 -14.98 -22.94
C SER A 320 8.51 -13.46 -23.13
N ARG A 321 8.14 -12.73 -22.08
CA ARG A 321 8.19 -11.27 -22.09
C ARG A 321 9.52 -10.81 -21.55
N THR A 322 10.18 -9.93 -22.28
CA THR A 322 11.32 -9.14 -21.85
C THR A 322 10.86 -7.73 -21.51
N VAL A 323 11.24 -7.24 -20.34
CA VAL A 323 10.95 -5.88 -19.86
C VAL A 323 12.20 -5.04 -20.04
N ASN A 324 12.10 -4.01 -20.87
CA ASN A 324 13.21 -3.13 -21.21
C ASN A 324 13.08 -1.84 -20.41
N TYR A 325 14.22 -1.33 -19.96
CA TYR A 325 14.29 -0.12 -19.14
C TYR A 325 15.09 0.97 -19.84
N ASP A 326 14.74 2.22 -19.59
CA ASP A 326 15.59 3.35 -19.95
C ASP A 326 16.59 3.70 -18.83
N ALA A 327 17.35 4.79 -19.04
CA ALA A 327 18.35 5.26 -18.11
C ALA A 327 17.83 5.64 -16.72
N ALA A 328 16.57 6.03 -16.64
CA ALA A 328 15.88 6.40 -15.40
C ALA A 328 15.16 5.20 -14.75
N SER A 329 15.40 3.97 -15.24
CA SER A 329 14.69 2.77 -14.79
C SER A 329 13.19 2.74 -15.08
N ARG A 330 12.74 3.53 -16.06
CA ARG A 330 11.35 3.48 -16.52
C ARG A 330 11.22 2.40 -17.57
N ILE A 331 10.08 1.73 -17.64
CA ILE A 331 9.85 0.66 -18.59
C ILE A 331 9.67 1.27 -19.98
N SER A 332 10.64 1.08 -20.88
CA SER A 332 10.60 1.65 -22.23
C SER A 332 9.90 0.73 -23.23
N ALA A 333 9.93 -0.59 -23.03
CA ALA A 333 9.25 -1.54 -23.92
C ALA A 333 9.02 -2.91 -23.29
N TYR A 334 7.97 -3.59 -23.75
CA TYR A 334 7.85 -5.04 -23.67
C TYR A 334 8.13 -5.66 -25.04
N THR A 335 9.14 -6.53 -25.09
CA THR A 335 9.45 -7.36 -26.26
C THR A 335 9.19 -8.82 -25.96
N HIS A 336 8.86 -9.61 -26.98
CA HIS A 336 8.50 -11.01 -26.80
C HIS A 336 9.35 -11.95 -27.67
N THR A 337 9.58 -13.15 -27.17
CA THR A 337 10.06 -14.30 -27.94
C THR A 337 9.03 -15.42 -27.86
N ASP A 338 8.87 -16.18 -28.94
CA ASP A 338 8.11 -17.43 -28.88
C ASP A 338 8.91 -18.57 -28.25
N THR A 339 8.31 -19.77 -28.23
CA THR A 339 8.88 -20.98 -27.64
C THR A 339 10.16 -21.46 -28.34
N SER A 340 10.39 -21.07 -29.59
CA SER A 340 11.65 -21.33 -30.30
C SER A 340 12.75 -20.31 -29.97
N GLY A 341 12.41 -19.28 -29.20
CA GLY A 341 13.28 -18.13 -28.93
C GLY A 341 13.24 -17.07 -30.02
N SER A 342 12.36 -17.18 -31.02
CA SER A 342 12.27 -16.22 -32.12
C SER A 342 11.54 -14.94 -31.68
N THR A 343 12.15 -13.78 -31.93
CA THR A 343 11.53 -12.46 -31.77
C THR A 343 10.70 -12.05 -32.99
N GLY A 344 10.82 -12.78 -34.11
CA GLY A 344 10.26 -12.41 -35.41
C GLY A 344 8.98 -13.14 -35.79
N SER A 345 8.46 -14.05 -34.95
CA SER A 345 7.18 -14.68 -35.23
C SER A 345 6.03 -13.70 -35.08
N SER A 346 4.96 -13.93 -35.85
CA SER A 346 3.77 -13.07 -35.86
C SER A 346 3.17 -12.91 -34.45
N THR A 347 3.14 -13.99 -33.66
CA THR A 347 2.67 -13.98 -32.27
C THR A 347 3.56 -13.11 -31.36
N ALA A 348 4.89 -13.21 -31.49
CA ALA A 348 5.82 -12.39 -30.70
C ALA A 348 5.72 -10.91 -31.09
N THR A 349 5.75 -10.60 -32.39
CA THR A 349 5.68 -9.22 -32.88
C THR A 349 4.36 -8.54 -32.53
N ALA A 350 3.24 -9.27 -32.55
CA ALA A 350 1.93 -8.74 -32.22
C ALA A 350 1.79 -8.35 -30.73
N ALA A 351 2.57 -8.97 -29.85
CA ALA A 351 2.52 -8.71 -28.41
C ALA A 351 3.43 -7.55 -27.97
N ASN A 352 4.33 -7.06 -28.83
CA ASN A 352 5.27 -6.00 -28.49
C ASN A 352 4.58 -4.67 -28.19
N GLN A 353 5.12 -3.96 -27.20
CA GLN A 353 4.61 -2.70 -26.70
C GLN A 353 5.77 -1.74 -26.42
N THR A 354 5.64 -0.47 -26.77
CA THR A 354 6.63 0.58 -26.45
C THR A 354 5.96 1.70 -25.66
N PHE A 355 6.71 2.29 -24.73
CA PHE A 355 6.24 3.32 -23.82
C PHE A 355 7.14 4.56 -23.90
N GLY A 356 6.51 5.74 -23.87
CA GLY A 356 7.20 7.02 -23.85
C GLY A 356 6.71 7.88 -22.70
N TYR A 357 7.61 8.69 -22.16
CA TYR A 357 7.39 9.47 -20.95
C TYR A 357 7.82 10.92 -21.15
N ASP A 358 7.21 11.82 -20.39
CA ASP A 358 7.70 13.18 -20.26
C ASP A 358 8.84 13.30 -19.22
N ASP A 359 9.36 14.51 -19.04
CA ASP A 359 10.45 14.81 -18.11
C ASP A 359 9.99 14.80 -16.63
N GLN A 360 8.69 14.61 -16.36
CA GLN A 360 8.13 14.39 -15.01
C GLN A 360 7.78 12.92 -14.75
N ASP A 361 8.23 12.01 -15.61
CA ASP A 361 7.99 10.56 -15.52
C ASP A 361 6.55 10.13 -15.72
N ARG A 362 5.75 10.97 -16.38
CA ARG A 362 4.36 10.64 -16.72
C ARG A 362 4.32 9.97 -18.08
N LEU A 363 3.53 8.90 -18.20
CA LEU A 363 3.39 8.17 -19.45
C LEU A 363 2.66 9.02 -20.50
N ILE A 364 3.33 9.39 -21.58
CA ILE A 364 2.75 10.21 -22.67
C ILE A 364 2.54 9.43 -23.97
N SER A 365 3.10 8.23 -24.11
CA SER A 365 2.96 7.41 -25.32
C SER A 365 2.89 5.92 -25.00
N TYR A 366 1.99 5.23 -25.69
CA TYR A 366 1.86 3.79 -25.70
C TYR A 366 1.65 3.30 -27.14
N LEU A 367 2.58 2.47 -27.63
CA LEU A 367 2.57 1.93 -28.99
C LEU A 367 2.49 0.40 -28.94
N PRO A 368 1.28 -0.18 -28.98
CA PRO A 368 1.11 -1.60 -29.28
C PRO A 368 1.36 -1.86 -30.77
N ALA A 369 1.55 -3.13 -31.15
CA ALA A 369 1.95 -3.52 -32.50
C ALA A 369 1.13 -2.90 -33.67
N ASN A 370 -0.18 -2.71 -33.49
CA ASN A 370 -1.09 -2.27 -34.55
C ASN A 370 -1.91 -1.02 -34.20
N SER A 371 -1.50 -0.25 -33.19
CA SER A 371 -2.19 0.99 -32.80
C SER A 371 -1.21 1.98 -32.17
N SER A 372 -1.68 3.19 -31.89
CA SER A 372 -0.91 4.18 -31.15
C SER A 372 -1.81 4.91 -30.18
N GLN A 373 -1.28 5.20 -29.00
CA GLN A 373 -1.92 6.06 -28.02
C GLN A 373 -0.93 7.10 -27.52
N SER A 374 -1.43 8.30 -27.24
CA SER A 374 -0.68 9.34 -26.54
C SER A 374 -1.57 10.08 -25.55
N TYR A 375 -0.95 10.64 -24.52
CA TYR A 375 -1.64 11.34 -23.44
C TYR A 375 -1.01 12.71 -23.21
N SER A 376 -1.82 13.70 -22.84
CA SER A 376 -1.35 15.01 -22.41
C SER A 376 -1.86 15.33 -21.01
N TYR A 377 -1.10 16.14 -20.28
CA TYR A 377 -1.38 16.46 -18.88
C TYR A 377 -1.22 17.96 -18.62
N ASP A 378 -1.93 18.46 -17.62
CA ASP A 378 -1.66 19.78 -17.03
C ASP A 378 -0.50 19.73 -16.00
N ALA A 379 -0.23 20.86 -15.33
CA ALA A 379 0.86 20.97 -14.35
C ALA A 379 0.66 20.15 -13.07
N ASN A 380 -0.56 19.73 -12.75
CA ASN A 380 -0.86 18.86 -11.59
C ASN A 380 -0.92 17.38 -11.98
N GLY A 381 -0.75 17.05 -13.26
CA GLY A 381 -0.84 15.69 -13.77
C GLY A 381 -2.27 15.23 -14.06
N ASN A 382 -3.25 16.13 -14.15
CA ASN A 382 -4.56 15.74 -14.66
C ASN A 382 -4.46 15.51 -16.16
N ARG A 383 -5.00 14.38 -16.66
CA ARG A 383 -5.09 14.13 -18.10
C ARG A 383 -5.97 15.19 -18.75
N THR A 384 -5.46 15.83 -19.80
CA THR A 384 -6.13 16.88 -20.59
C THR A 384 -6.48 16.43 -22.00
N GLY A 385 -5.85 15.37 -22.49
CA GLY A 385 -6.09 14.83 -23.83
C GLY A 385 -5.58 13.41 -23.98
N GLN A 386 -6.14 12.73 -24.96
CA GLN A 386 -5.75 11.38 -25.39
C GLN A 386 -5.88 11.28 -26.90
N THR A 387 -4.92 10.68 -27.58
CA THR A 387 -5.04 10.31 -28.99
C THR A 387 -5.04 8.79 -29.10
N ILE A 388 -5.92 8.19 -29.92
CA ILE A 388 -5.94 6.74 -30.21
C ILE A 388 -6.05 6.55 -31.71
N GLY A 389 -5.08 5.86 -32.32
CA GLY A 389 -5.10 5.56 -33.76
C GLY A 389 -5.22 6.81 -34.65
N GLY A 390 -4.67 7.94 -34.20
CA GLY A 390 -4.76 9.25 -34.88
C GLY A 390 -5.97 10.11 -34.50
N ASN A 391 -6.99 9.57 -33.82
CA ASN A 391 -8.14 10.35 -33.35
C ASN A 391 -7.82 11.01 -32.01
N SER A 392 -8.05 12.32 -31.91
CA SER A 392 -7.80 13.08 -30.67
C SER A 392 -9.08 13.30 -29.86
N TYR A 393 -8.94 13.12 -28.55
CA TYR A 393 -9.99 13.21 -27.55
C TYR A 393 -9.57 14.15 -26.44
N THR A 394 -10.53 14.93 -25.95
CA THR A 394 -10.31 15.98 -24.96
C THR A 394 -10.80 15.51 -23.60
N GLN A 395 -9.95 15.67 -22.58
CA GLN A 395 -10.31 15.45 -21.18
C GLN A 395 -10.43 16.83 -20.51
N THR A 396 -11.66 17.28 -20.27
CA THR A 396 -11.91 18.61 -19.71
C THR A 396 -11.74 18.57 -18.19
N VAL A 397 -10.82 19.38 -17.68
CA VAL A 397 -10.59 19.54 -16.24
C VAL A 397 -11.18 20.88 -15.80
N ASP A 398 -11.88 20.89 -14.67
CA ASP A 398 -12.41 22.11 -14.05
C ASP A 398 -11.26 23.11 -13.80
N PRO A 399 -11.37 24.39 -14.18
CA PRO A 399 -10.33 25.37 -13.89
C PRO A 399 -10.10 25.62 -12.40
N ALA A 400 -11.12 25.42 -11.54
CA ALA A 400 -11.08 25.72 -10.11
C ALA A 400 -10.75 24.51 -9.22
N SER A 401 -10.61 23.31 -9.79
CA SER A 401 -10.31 22.07 -9.08
C SER A 401 -9.51 21.10 -9.96
N ASN A 402 -9.18 19.92 -9.43
CA ASN A 402 -8.57 18.82 -10.18
C ASN A 402 -9.62 17.82 -10.73
N ARG A 403 -10.91 18.17 -10.66
CA ARG A 403 -12.03 17.33 -11.14
C ARG A 403 -12.10 17.31 -12.65
N GLN A 404 -12.33 16.14 -13.24
CA GLN A 404 -12.57 16.00 -14.67
C GLN A 404 -14.07 16.13 -14.96
N THR A 405 -14.49 17.17 -15.67
CA THR A 405 -15.92 17.45 -15.93
C THR A 405 -16.44 16.77 -17.19
N ALA A 406 -15.56 16.44 -18.15
CA ALA A 406 -15.97 15.71 -19.35
C ALA A 406 -14.81 14.93 -19.97
N SER A 407 -15.17 13.93 -20.78
CA SER A 407 -14.27 13.26 -21.72
C SER A 407 -14.94 13.09 -23.07
N THR A 408 -14.18 13.20 -24.15
CA THR A 408 -14.62 12.73 -25.47
C THR A 408 -13.95 11.38 -25.80
N GLY A 409 -14.46 10.67 -26.80
CA GLY A 409 -13.85 9.43 -27.29
C GLY A 409 -14.65 8.15 -27.01
N PRO A 410 -13.99 6.98 -27.03
CA PRO A 410 -14.67 5.68 -26.99
C PRO A 410 -15.55 5.47 -25.75
N THR A 411 -15.17 6.11 -24.63
CA THR A 411 -15.90 6.10 -23.36
C THR A 411 -16.19 7.53 -22.92
N ALA A 412 -16.84 8.32 -23.77
CA ALA A 412 -17.19 9.70 -23.48
C ALA A 412 -18.04 9.82 -22.20
N SER A 413 -17.81 10.88 -21.43
CA SER A 413 -18.48 11.11 -20.16
C SER A 413 -18.80 12.58 -19.94
N THR A 414 -19.86 12.84 -19.17
CA THR A 414 -20.22 14.15 -18.63
C THR A 414 -20.34 14.01 -17.12
N ASN A 415 -19.29 14.41 -16.42
CA ASN A 415 -19.11 14.11 -15.02
C ASN A 415 -19.73 15.19 -14.13
N SER A 416 -20.50 14.77 -13.13
CA SER A 416 -20.99 15.60 -12.03
C SER A 416 -20.42 15.11 -10.71
N TYR A 417 -20.22 16.01 -9.75
CA TYR A 417 -19.62 15.72 -8.46
C TYR A 417 -20.45 16.27 -7.32
N ASP A 418 -20.40 15.61 -6.16
CA ASP A 418 -20.91 16.20 -4.92
C ASP A 418 -19.94 17.25 -4.34
N ALA A 419 -20.33 17.87 -3.23
CA ALA A 419 -19.52 18.90 -2.58
C ALA A 419 -18.19 18.37 -2.03
N ALA A 420 -18.09 17.08 -1.67
CA ALA A 420 -16.85 16.44 -1.22
C ALA A 420 -15.98 15.93 -2.39
N GLY A 421 -16.43 16.09 -3.64
CA GLY A 421 -15.65 15.73 -4.82
C GLY A 421 -15.78 14.28 -5.24
N ASN A 422 -16.85 13.59 -4.83
CA ASN A 422 -17.15 12.25 -5.33
C ASN A 422 -17.97 12.33 -6.63
N LEU A 423 -17.61 11.55 -7.65
CA LEU A 423 -18.35 11.47 -8.92
C LEU A 423 -19.77 10.94 -8.68
N THR A 424 -20.81 11.73 -8.94
CA THR A 424 -22.23 11.36 -8.77
C THR A 424 -22.94 10.99 -10.05
N SER A 425 -22.41 11.38 -11.21
CA SER A 425 -22.90 10.96 -12.52
C SER A 425 -21.77 11.06 -13.54
N ASP A 426 -21.72 10.16 -14.51
CA ASP A 426 -20.85 10.27 -15.71
C ASP A 426 -21.65 10.55 -17.00
N GLY A 427 -22.94 10.89 -16.86
CA GLY A 427 -23.88 11.10 -17.94
C GLY A 427 -24.65 9.83 -18.35
N THR A 428 -24.15 8.64 -18.00
CA THR A 428 -24.79 7.34 -18.29
C THR A 428 -25.14 6.55 -17.03
N THR A 429 -24.31 6.69 -16.00
CA THR A 429 -24.40 5.98 -14.73
C THR A 429 -24.52 7.01 -13.62
N THR A 430 -25.42 6.76 -12.67
CA THR A 430 -25.56 7.54 -11.44
C THR A 430 -24.89 6.81 -10.29
N TYR A 431 -24.17 7.54 -9.45
CA TYR A 431 -23.39 7.03 -8.33
C TYR A 431 -23.89 7.68 -7.04
N SER A 432 -24.21 6.86 -6.04
CA SER A 432 -24.66 7.33 -4.73
C SER A 432 -23.66 6.92 -3.66
N TYR A 433 -23.30 7.87 -2.79
CA TYR A 433 -22.34 7.65 -1.72
C TYR A 433 -23.05 7.60 -0.37
N SER A 434 -22.57 6.73 0.51
CA SER A 434 -23.00 6.71 1.90
C SER A 434 -22.48 7.94 2.65
N ASP A 435 -23.01 8.16 3.86
CA ASP A 435 -22.50 9.20 4.75
C ASP A 435 -21.04 8.95 5.17
N ARG A 436 -20.53 7.72 4.95
CA ARG A 436 -19.12 7.33 5.14
C ARG A 436 -18.20 7.82 4.02
N GLY A 437 -18.76 8.41 2.95
CA GLY A 437 -18.02 8.81 1.76
C GLY A 437 -17.63 7.64 0.85
N ARG A 438 -18.31 6.48 0.99
CA ARG A 438 -18.06 5.27 0.19
C ARG A 438 -19.17 5.05 -0.83
N LEU A 439 -18.82 4.54 -2.01
CA LEU A 439 -19.79 4.26 -3.08
C LEU A 439 -20.79 3.20 -2.58
N ALA A 440 -22.03 3.61 -2.31
CA ALA A 440 -23.07 2.77 -1.73
C ALA A 440 -23.91 2.08 -2.81
N SER A 441 -24.14 2.74 -3.95
CA SER A 441 -24.82 2.14 -5.07
C SER A 441 -24.49 2.83 -6.39
N VAL A 442 -24.64 2.10 -7.49
CA VAL A 442 -24.67 2.64 -8.84
C VAL A 442 -25.97 2.26 -9.53
N SER A 443 -26.46 3.15 -10.39
CA SER A 443 -27.62 2.87 -11.24
C SER A 443 -27.30 3.15 -12.69
N LYS A 444 -27.50 2.15 -13.55
CA LYS A 444 -27.25 2.22 -15.00
C LYS A 444 -28.40 1.52 -15.73
N ASN A 445 -28.98 2.21 -16.71
CA ASN A 445 -30.13 1.70 -17.47
C ASN A 445 -31.29 1.19 -16.59
N GLY A 446 -31.56 1.86 -15.46
CA GLY A 446 -32.61 1.50 -14.50
C GLY A 446 -32.28 0.31 -13.59
N ILE A 447 -31.10 -0.31 -13.73
CA ILE A 447 -30.62 -1.38 -12.85
C ILE A 447 -29.73 -0.78 -11.77
N THR A 448 -30.02 -1.07 -10.51
CA THR A 448 -29.23 -0.63 -9.36
C THR A 448 -28.41 -1.77 -8.78
N THR A 449 -27.11 -1.53 -8.60
CA THR A 449 -26.19 -2.39 -7.87
C THR A 449 -25.78 -1.68 -6.58
N GLY A 450 -25.88 -2.36 -5.44
CA GLY A 450 -25.52 -1.86 -4.12
C GLY A 450 -24.24 -2.51 -3.59
N TYR A 451 -23.55 -1.81 -2.69
CA TYR A 451 -22.30 -2.25 -2.05
C TYR A 451 -22.34 -1.99 -0.54
N LEU A 452 -21.76 -2.90 0.24
CA LEU A 452 -21.57 -2.73 1.68
C LEU A 452 -20.12 -2.95 2.07
N TYR A 453 -19.67 -2.20 3.07
CA TYR A 453 -18.28 -2.19 3.54
C TYR A 453 -18.20 -2.55 5.01
N ASN A 454 -17.20 -3.35 5.38
CA ASN A 454 -16.94 -3.60 6.79
C ASN A 454 -16.37 -2.35 7.49
N GLY A 455 -16.20 -2.40 8.81
CA GLY A 455 -15.60 -1.32 9.59
C GLY A 455 -14.14 -1.01 9.25
N LEU A 456 -13.44 -1.87 8.49
CA LEU A 456 -12.10 -1.60 7.94
C LEU A 456 -12.14 -0.85 6.60
N GLY A 457 -13.34 -0.61 6.05
CA GLY A 457 -13.51 0.01 4.74
C GLY A 457 -13.31 -0.96 3.56
N GLN A 458 -13.26 -2.26 3.79
CA GLN A 458 -13.19 -3.26 2.72
C GLN A 458 -14.59 -3.53 2.19
N ARG A 459 -14.78 -3.57 0.87
CA ARG A 459 -16.05 -3.96 0.25
C ARG A 459 -16.25 -5.45 0.49
N VAL A 460 -17.33 -5.81 1.18
CA VAL A 460 -17.60 -7.21 1.56
C VAL A 460 -18.88 -7.76 0.93
N ILE A 461 -19.77 -6.90 0.43
CA ILE A 461 -20.92 -7.29 -0.38
C ILE A 461 -21.04 -6.41 -1.62
N LYS A 462 -21.40 -7.04 -2.73
CA LYS A 462 -22.01 -6.44 -3.93
C LYS A 462 -23.32 -7.15 -4.20
N SER A 463 -24.40 -6.42 -4.48
CA SER A 463 -25.74 -7.02 -4.68
C SER A 463 -26.57 -6.26 -5.70
N GLY A 464 -27.40 -6.98 -6.46
CA GLY A 464 -28.26 -6.38 -7.48
C GLY A 464 -28.84 -7.44 -8.41
N SER A 465 -29.84 -7.09 -9.22
CA SER A 465 -30.44 -8.02 -10.18
C SER A 465 -29.50 -8.40 -11.33
N ASN A 466 -28.46 -7.59 -11.57
CA ASN A 466 -27.37 -7.86 -12.51
C ASN A 466 -26.19 -8.63 -11.89
N VAL A 467 -26.23 -8.93 -10.59
CA VAL A 467 -25.18 -9.71 -9.92
C VAL A 467 -25.59 -11.19 -9.98
N PRO A 468 -24.74 -12.09 -10.52
CA PRO A 468 -25.04 -13.52 -10.52
C PRO A 468 -25.40 -14.03 -9.12
N THR A 469 -26.45 -14.85 -9.01
CA THR A 469 -27.03 -15.33 -7.75
C THR A 469 -27.60 -14.26 -6.82
N GLY A 470 -27.66 -13.00 -7.25
CA GLY A 470 -28.23 -11.85 -6.52
C GLY A 470 -27.21 -11.08 -5.67
N ALA A 471 -26.13 -11.71 -5.22
CA ALA A 471 -25.05 -11.06 -4.46
C ALA A 471 -23.72 -11.81 -4.56
N THR A 472 -22.62 -11.06 -4.41
CA THR A 472 -21.25 -11.55 -4.24
C THR A 472 -20.72 -11.09 -2.88
N ARG A 473 -20.06 -12.00 -2.15
CA ARG A 473 -19.34 -11.72 -0.89
C ARG A 473 -17.85 -11.74 -1.15
N TYR A 474 -17.14 -10.78 -0.57
CA TYR A 474 -15.70 -10.64 -0.72
C TYR A 474 -15.00 -10.91 0.60
N VAL A 475 -14.00 -11.78 0.59
CA VAL A 475 -13.26 -12.18 1.80
C VAL A 475 -11.81 -11.77 1.66
N TYR A 476 -11.30 -11.09 2.69
CA TYR A 476 -9.93 -10.60 2.76
C TYR A 476 -9.16 -11.31 3.85
N ASP A 477 -7.89 -11.57 3.58
CA ASP A 477 -6.94 -12.10 4.56
C ASP A 477 -6.56 -11.06 5.63
N GLY A 478 -5.63 -11.41 6.53
CA GLY A 478 -5.11 -10.50 7.55
C GLY A 478 -4.27 -9.33 7.01
N ALA A 479 -3.71 -9.47 5.80
CA ALA A 479 -2.91 -8.43 5.14
C ALA A 479 -3.76 -7.49 4.26
N GLY A 480 -5.04 -7.84 4.02
CA GLY A 480 -5.96 -7.06 3.20
C GLY A 480 -6.02 -7.50 1.73
N HIS A 481 -5.42 -8.64 1.37
CA HIS A 481 -5.59 -9.21 0.03
C HIS A 481 -7.00 -9.76 -0.14
N LEU A 482 -7.62 -9.51 -1.30
CA LEU A 482 -8.85 -10.20 -1.68
C LEU A 482 -8.50 -11.66 -2.00
N ILE A 483 -8.90 -12.58 -1.13
CA ILE A 483 -8.57 -14.01 -1.23
C ILE A 483 -9.75 -14.85 -1.70
N GLY A 484 -10.98 -14.33 -1.71
CA GLY A 484 -12.11 -15.09 -2.25
C GLY A 484 -13.35 -14.26 -2.56
N GLU A 485 -14.08 -14.73 -3.58
CA GLU A 485 -15.41 -14.27 -3.95
C GLU A 485 -16.39 -15.45 -3.80
N TYR A 486 -17.52 -15.19 -3.14
CA TYR A 486 -18.53 -16.19 -2.81
C TYR A 486 -19.91 -15.73 -3.26
N ASP A 487 -20.78 -16.66 -3.63
CA ASP A 487 -22.15 -16.37 -4.06
C ASP A 487 -23.04 -15.90 -2.89
N GLN A 488 -24.33 -15.62 -3.18
CA GLN A 488 -25.28 -15.21 -2.13
C GLN A 488 -25.41 -16.24 -0.98
N SER A 489 -25.23 -17.52 -1.30
CA SER A 489 -25.35 -18.65 -0.37
C SER A 489 -24.05 -18.98 0.37
N GLY A 490 -22.96 -18.27 0.07
CA GLY A 490 -21.64 -18.47 0.66
C GLY A 490 -20.81 -19.58 -0.02
N ASN A 491 -21.22 -20.05 -1.20
CA ASN A 491 -20.43 -21.02 -1.98
C ASN A 491 -19.31 -20.28 -2.73
N ALA A 492 -18.13 -20.90 -2.83
CA ALA A 492 -17.00 -20.29 -3.52
C ALA A 492 -17.26 -20.13 -5.02
N ILE A 493 -17.09 -18.90 -5.52
CA ILE A 493 -17.01 -18.59 -6.96
C ILE A 493 -15.54 -18.74 -7.39
N GLN A 494 -14.64 -18.14 -6.62
CA GLN A 494 -13.19 -18.23 -6.82
C GLN A 494 -12.42 -17.90 -5.55
N GLU A 495 -11.25 -18.51 -5.37
CA GLU A 495 -10.33 -18.24 -4.26
C GLU A 495 -8.91 -18.01 -4.79
N THR A 496 -8.27 -16.89 -4.43
CA THR A 496 -6.91 -16.54 -4.89
C THR A 496 -5.87 -16.90 -3.83
N VAL A 497 -4.77 -17.52 -4.28
CA VAL A 497 -3.62 -17.90 -3.47
C VAL A 497 -2.46 -16.96 -3.78
N TYR A 498 -1.87 -16.39 -2.73
CA TYR A 498 -0.77 -15.44 -2.81
C TYR A 498 0.55 -16.03 -2.29
N LEU A 499 1.65 -15.59 -2.88
CA LEU A 499 3.02 -15.77 -2.37
C LEU A 499 3.58 -14.39 -2.00
N GLY A 500 3.52 -14.04 -0.72
CA GLY A 500 3.65 -12.64 -0.31
C GLY A 500 2.46 -11.85 -0.85
N ASP A 501 2.71 -10.79 -1.60
CA ASP A 501 1.66 -9.97 -2.23
C ASP A 501 1.35 -10.40 -3.69
N MET A 502 2.11 -11.37 -4.23
CA MET A 502 1.97 -11.81 -5.62
C MET A 502 0.92 -12.91 -5.75
N PRO A 503 -0.15 -12.74 -6.56
CA PRO A 503 -1.09 -13.82 -6.85
C PRO A 503 -0.38 -14.89 -7.69
N VAL A 504 -0.46 -16.15 -7.27
CA VAL A 504 0.22 -17.29 -7.92
C VAL A 504 -0.73 -18.38 -8.39
N ALA A 505 -1.92 -18.47 -7.80
CA ALA A 505 -2.96 -19.36 -8.27
C ALA A 505 -4.35 -18.80 -7.97
N THR A 506 -5.34 -19.22 -8.75
CA THR A 506 -6.76 -19.10 -8.40
C THR A 506 -7.40 -20.49 -8.42
N VAL A 507 -8.29 -20.74 -7.47
CA VAL A 507 -8.99 -22.02 -7.30
C VAL A 507 -10.46 -21.81 -7.64
N LYS A 508 -10.99 -22.65 -8.54
CA LYS A 508 -12.42 -22.70 -8.89
C LYS A 508 -12.90 -24.13 -8.85
N ASN A 509 -14.00 -24.40 -8.15
CA ASN A 509 -14.54 -25.76 -7.98
C ASN A 509 -13.46 -26.77 -7.51
N GLY A 510 -12.58 -26.35 -6.59
CA GLY A 510 -11.48 -27.16 -6.07
C GLY A 510 -10.33 -27.42 -7.06
N THR A 511 -10.36 -26.85 -8.25
CA THR A 511 -9.32 -26.97 -9.29
C THR A 511 -8.43 -25.74 -9.30
N PRO A 512 -7.09 -25.88 -9.20
CA PRO A 512 -6.17 -24.76 -9.27
C PRO A 512 -5.84 -24.37 -10.72
N TYR A 513 -5.69 -23.06 -10.94
CA TYR A 513 -5.21 -22.43 -12.16
C TYR A 513 -4.02 -21.53 -11.82
N TYR A 514 -2.96 -21.54 -12.63
CA TYR A 514 -1.72 -20.81 -12.33
C TYR A 514 -1.76 -19.38 -12.84
N VAL A 515 -1.35 -18.44 -11.99
CA VAL A 515 -1.37 -17.00 -12.29
C VAL A 515 0.05 -16.53 -12.61
N TYR A 516 0.19 -15.92 -13.77
CA TYR A 516 1.42 -15.27 -14.23
C TYR A 516 1.30 -13.77 -13.99
N ALA A 517 2.02 -13.28 -12.98
CA ALA A 517 2.04 -11.88 -12.58
C ALA A 517 3.27 -11.14 -13.13
N ASP A 518 3.12 -9.85 -13.40
CA ASP A 518 4.18 -9.00 -13.95
C ASP A 518 5.12 -8.38 -12.90
N GLN A 519 5.88 -7.35 -13.26
CA GLN A 519 6.82 -6.65 -12.38
C GLN A 519 6.16 -5.97 -11.17
N ILE A 520 4.91 -5.56 -11.33
CA ILE A 520 4.10 -4.91 -10.28
C ILE A 520 3.09 -5.90 -9.68
N ASP A 521 3.30 -7.20 -9.88
CA ASP A 521 2.46 -8.29 -9.39
C ASP A 521 1.00 -8.26 -9.92
N THR A 522 0.77 -7.61 -11.07
CA THR A 522 -0.54 -7.63 -11.74
C THR A 522 -0.72 -8.98 -12.45
N PRO A 523 -1.84 -9.69 -12.25
CA PRO A 523 -2.16 -10.90 -13.02
C PRO A 523 -2.30 -10.55 -14.51
N ARG A 524 -1.47 -11.18 -15.35
CA ARG A 524 -1.49 -10.97 -16.82
C ARG A 524 -1.99 -12.17 -17.58
N VAL A 525 -1.74 -13.38 -17.09
CA VAL A 525 -2.20 -14.62 -17.73
C VAL A 525 -2.61 -15.60 -16.64
N ILE A 526 -3.67 -16.37 -16.90
CA ILE A 526 -4.05 -17.52 -16.09
C ILE A 526 -4.09 -18.76 -16.98
N THR A 527 -3.50 -19.85 -16.52
CA THR A 527 -3.50 -21.13 -17.25
C THR A 527 -4.16 -22.24 -16.46
N ASP A 528 -4.68 -23.24 -17.18
CA ASP A 528 -5.05 -24.53 -16.60
C ASP A 528 -3.80 -25.35 -16.19
N THR A 529 -4.03 -26.58 -15.73
CA THR A 529 -2.95 -27.52 -15.36
C THR A 529 -2.16 -28.05 -16.55
N ASN A 530 -2.67 -27.90 -17.79
CA ASN A 530 -1.95 -28.22 -19.03
C ASN A 530 -1.14 -27.03 -19.58
N ASN A 531 -1.07 -25.92 -18.82
CA ASN A 531 -0.41 -24.67 -19.20
C ASN A 531 -1.05 -23.94 -20.40
N LEU A 532 -2.32 -24.22 -20.70
CA LEU A 532 -3.10 -23.50 -21.69
C LEU A 532 -3.76 -22.28 -21.06
N MET A 533 -3.66 -21.12 -21.72
CA MET A 533 -4.31 -19.89 -21.25
C MET A 533 -5.83 -20.08 -21.19
N VAL A 534 -6.43 -19.77 -20.04
CA VAL A 534 -7.89 -19.67 -19.89
C VAL A 534 -8.34 -18.22 -19.78
N TRP A 535 -7.41 -17.32 -19.45
CA TRP A 535 -7.65 -15.88 -19.34
C TRP A 535 -6.36 -15.12 -19.60
N ARG A 536 -6.44 -13.97 -20.28
CA ARG A 536 -5.28 -13.11 -20.52
C ARG A 536 -5.61 -11.61 -20.55
N TRP A 537 -4.68 -10.82 -20.01
CA TRP A 537 -4.71 -9.36 -19.92
C TRP A 537 -3.30 -8.77 -20.09
N ASP A 538 -2.47 -9.47 -20.85
CA ASP A 538 -1.05 -9.16 -21.08
C ASP A 538 -0.85 -8.10 -22.17
N GLN A 539 -1.81 -7.93 -23.08
CA GLN A 539 -1.79 -6.93 -24.16
C GLN A 539 -2.78 -5.78 -23.92
N THR A 540 -2.87 -5.33 -22.67
CA THR A 540 -3.79 -4.26 -22.25
C THR A 540 -3.16 -2.88 -22.35
N ASP A 541 -4.00 -1.85 -22.49
CA ASP A 541 -3.61 -0.46 -22.29
C ASP A 541 -2.93 -0.25 -20.90
N PRO A 542 -1.90 0.61 -20.81
CA PRO A 542 -1.15 0.86 -19.58
C PRO A 542 -2.01 1.27 -18.39
N PHE A 543 -3.13 1.98 -18.61
CA PHE A 543 -4.05 2.41 -17.56
C PHE A 543 -5.15 1.40 -17.26
N GLY A 544 -5.17 0.27 -17.96
CA GLY A 544 -6.06 -0.85 -17.72
C GLY A 544 -7.46 -0.69 -18.34
N ALA A 545 -7.63 0.13 -19.37
CA ALA A 545 -8.94 0.38 -19.98
C ALA A 545 -9.44 -0.76 -20.87
N THR A 546 -8.54 -1.58 -21.42
CA THR A 546 -8.90 -2.74 -22.24
C THR A 546 -9.38 -3.88 -21.34
N LEU A 547 -10.45 -4.58 -21.72
CA LEU A 547 -10.91 -5.77 -20.99
C LEU A 547 -10.03 -6.99 -21.30
N PRO A 548 -9.91 -7.95 -20.36
CA PRO A 548 -9.23 -9.21 -20.64
C PRO A 548 -9.96 -10.04 -21.69
N ASP A 549 -9.19 -10.89 -22.38
CA ASP A 549 -9.73 -12.00 -23.15
C ASP A 549 -9.97 -13.18 -22.19
N GLU A 550 -11.25 -13.50 -21.99
CA GLU A 550 -11.71 -14.55 -21.07
C GLU A 550 -11.85 -15.93 -21.72
N ASN A 551 -11.51 -16.10 -23.01
CA ASN A 551 -11.52 -17.40 -23.66
C ASN A 551 -10.43 -17.51 -24.77
N PRO A 552 -9.15 -17.27 -24.45
CA PRO A 552 -8.09 -17.15 -25.44
C PRO A 552 -7.77 -18.47 -26.17
N THR A 553 -8.21 -19.61 -25.65
CA THR A 553 -7.91 -20.96 -26.20
C THR A 553 -9.17 -21.76 -26.55
N GLY A 554 -10.37 -21.20 -26.39
CA GLY A 554 -11.63 -21.90 -26.66
C GLY A 554 -12.04 -22.93 -25.60
N LEU A 555 -11.40 -22.95 -24.43
CA LEU A 555 -11.71 -23.87 -23.32
C LEU A 555 -12.94 -23.45 -22.49
N GLY A 556 -13.55 -22.32 -22.82
CA GLY A 556 -14.72 -21.75 -22.14
C GLY A 556 -14.39 -20.44 -21.44
N THR A 557 -15.43 -19.65 -21.15
CA THR A 557 -15.27 -18.35 -20.51
C THR A 557 -14.73 -18.49 -19.08
N PHE A 558 -13.63 -17.83 -18.79
CA PHE A 558 -13.02 -17.75 -17.48
C PHE A 558 -12.98 -16.30 -16.98
N THR A 559 -13.95 -15.91 -16.16
CA THR A 559 -13.97 -14.55 -15.58
C THR A 559 -12.99 -14.43 -14.41
N TYR A 560 -12.15 -13.39 -14.41
CA TYR A 560 -11.27 -13.05 -13.28
C TYR A 560 -11.19 -11.54 -13.12
N ASN A 561 -11.57 -11.05 -11.93
CA ASN A 561 -11.83 -9.62 -11.71
C ASN A 561 -10.66 -8.84 -11.13
N LEU A 562 -9.59 -9.46 -10.61
CA LEU A 562 -8.44 -8.70 -10.14
C LEU A 562 -7.78 -7.94 -11.30
N ARG A 563 -7.32 -6.72 -11.01
CA ARG A 563 -6.62 -5.83 -11.94
C ARG A 563 -5.26 -5.48 -11.35
N PHE A 564 -4.83 -4.22 -11.38
CA PHE A 564 -3.63 -3.80 -10.65
C PHE A 564 -3.76 -4.19 -9.16
N PRO A 565 -2.66 -4.31 -8.39
CA PRO A 565 -2.75 -4.66 -6.98
C PRO A 565 -3.77 -3.80 -6.23
N GLY A 566 -4.61 -4.45 -5.42
CA GLY A 566 -5.72 -3.81 -4.70
C GLY A 566 -7.00 -3.62 -5.52
N GLN A 567 -6.95 -3.79 -6.84
CA GLN A 567 -8.06 -3.44 -7.73
C GLN A 567 -8.93 -4.64 -8.13
N VAL A 568 -10.24 -4.43 -8.17
CA VAL A 568 -11.26 -5.40 -8.61
C VAL A 568 -12.17 -4.73 -9.64
N TYR A 569 -12.28 -5.32 -10.83
CA TYR A 569 -13.14 -4.83 -11.90
C TYR A 569 -14.64 -4.99 -11.58
N ASP A 570 -15.40 -3.91 -11.79
CA ASP A 570 -16.85 -3.89 -11.71
C ASP A 570 -17.48 -3.69 -13.08
N ALA A 571 -18.09 -4.74 -13.62
CA ALA A 571 -18.66 -4.76 -14.97
C ALA A 571 -19.78 -3.73 -15.19
N GLU A 572 -20.55 -3.41 -14.15
CA GLU A 572 -21.66 -2.47 -14.21
C GLU A 572 -21.21 -1.02 -14.43
N THR A 573 -20.03 -0.64 -13.92
CA THR A 573 -19.45 0.70 -14.10
C THR A 573 -18.35 0.73 -15.15
N GLY A 574 -17.68 -0.41 -15.41
CA GLY A 574 -16.42 -0.46 -16.16
C GLY A 574 -15.22 0.10 -15.38
N LYS A 575 -15.39 0.40 -14.09
CA LYS A 575 -14.35 0.94 -13.19
C LYS A 575 -13.81 -0.16 -12.29
N HIS A 576 -12.71 0.13 -11.60
CA HIS A 576 -12.11 -0.79 -10.66
C HIS A 576 -12.31 -0.30 -9.24
N TYR A 577 -12.99 -1.07 -8.41
CA TYR A 577 -12.91 -0.89 -6.96
C TYR A 577 -11.45 -1.00 -6.53
N ASN A 578 -10.96 -0.05 -5.73
CA ASN A 578 -9.60 -0.05 -5.21
C ASN A 578 -9.60 0.39 -3.74
N ALA A 579 -9.96 -0.55 -2.86
CA ALA A 579 -9.95 -0.42 -1.41
C ALA A 579 -10.70 0.83 -0.90
N ASN A 580 -10.07 2.00 -0.83
CA ASN A 580 -10.66 3.26 -0.34
C ASN A 580 -11.30 4.14 -1.44
N ARG A 581 -11.01 3.88 -2.71
CA ARG A 581 -11.50 4.64 -3.87
C ARG A 581 -11.95 3.70 -4.99
N ASP A 582 -12.51 4.28 -6.04
CA ASP A 582 -12.81 3.61 -7.30
C ASP A 582 -11.99 4.28 -8.42
N TYR A 583 -11.31 3.46 -9.20
CA TYR A 583 -10.40 3.87 -10.27
C TYR A 583 -11.10 3.77 -11.63
N ASP A 584 -11.08 4.86 -12.39
CA ASP A 584 -11.53 4.93 -13.76
C ASP A 584 -10.35 4.69 -14.71
N PRO A 585 -10.22 3.49 -15.31
CA PRO A 585 -9.11 3.20 -16.21
C PRO A 585 -9.15 4.01 -17.51
N ALA A 586 -10.34 4.40 -17.99
CA ALA A 586 -10.45 5.22 -19.20
C ALA A 586 -9.97 6.65 -18.95
N GLY A 587 -10.29 7.21 -17.78
CA GLY A 587 -9.75 8.49 -17.32
C GLY A 587 -8.29 8.42 -16.85
N GLY A 588 -7.81 7.23 -16.49
CA GLY A 588 -6.49 7.03 -15.87
C GLY A 588 -6.39 7.62 -14.47
N ARG A 589 -7.49 7.62 -13.70
CA ARG A 589 -7.61 8.39 -12.46
C ARG A 589 -8.66 7.84 -11.49
N TYR A 590 -8.63 8.24 -10.23
CA TYR A 590 -9.71 7.97 -9.28
C TYR A 590 -10.93 8.87 -9.53
N VAL A 591 -12.11 8.37 -9.13
CA VAL A 591 -13.38 9.12 -9.24
C VAL A 591 -13.81 9.81 -7.94
N GLN A 592 -13.06 9.58 -6.86
CA GLN A 592 -13.12 10.35 -5.62
C GLN A 592 -11.75 11.01 -5.37
N SER A 593 -11.77 12.17 -4.71
CA SER A 593 -10.55 12.75 -4.16
C SER A 593 -9.96 11.81 -3.12
N ASP A 594 -8.63 11.79 -3.00
CA ASP A 594 -7.91 11.04 -1.98
C ASP A 594 -8.43 11.35 -0.57
N PRO A 595 -8.89 10.34 0.21
CA PRO A 595 -9.33 10.53 1.58
C PRO A 595 -8.28 11.10 2.53
N ILE A 596 -6.99 10.92 2.23
CA ILE A 596 -5.87 11.54 2.98
C ILE A 596 -5.36 12.84 2.33
N GLY A 597 -6.05 13.32 1.28
CA GLY A 597 -5.75 14.57 0.60
C GLY A 597 -4.34 14.61 0.00
N LEU A 598 -3.66 15.75 0.13
CA LEU A 598 -2.31 15.94 -0.42
C LEU A 598 -1.25 15.06 0.26
N ASN A 599 -1.56 14.39 1.38
CA ASN A 599 -0.67 13.40 2.00
C ASN A 599 -0.49 12.13 1.14
N GLY A 600 -1.38 11.89 0.16
CA GLY A 600 -1.19 10.84 -0.86
C GLY A 600 0.02 11.09 -1.78
N GLY A 601 0.63 12.28 -1.70
CA GLY A 601 1.91 12.59 -2.34
C GLY A 601 1.79 13.14 -3.76
N GLN A 602 0.58 13.50 -4.20
CA GLN A 602 0.31 14.00 -5.56
C GLN A 602 -0.41 15.34 -5.52
N PRO A 603 -0.08 16.30 -6.40
CA PRO A 603 -0.77 17.59 -6.47
C PRO A 603 -2.27 17.46 -6.81
N SER A 604 -2.62 16.53 -7.69
CA SER A 604 -4.00 16.14 -7.94
C SER A 604 -4.38 15.00 -7.01
N THR A 605 -5.39 15.20 -6.17
CA THR A 605 -5.92 14.15 -5.28
C THR A 605 -6.70 13.06 -6.02
N TYR A 606 -6.89 13.20 -7.33
CA TYR A 606 -7.54 12.20 -8.20
C TYR A 606 -6.53 11.36 -8.98
N ALA A 607 -5.24 11.70 -8.97
CA ALA A 607 -4.27 11.02 -9.80
C ALA A 607 -4.04 9.57 -9.35
N TYR A 608 -3.73 8.71 -10.32
CA TYR A 608 -3.31 7.33 -10.07
C TYR A 608 -1.81 7.24 -10.32
N VAL A 609 -1.06 6.92 -9.25
CA VAL A 609 0.37 6.56 -9.29
C VAL A 609 1.27 7.45 -10.16
N GLY A 610 1.04 8.75 -10.15
CA GLY A 610 1.87 9.74 -10.85
C GLY A 610 1.75 9.65 -12.37
N ASN A 611 0.70 9.00 -12.88
CA ASN A 611 0.56 8.66 -14.30
C ASN A 611 1.63 7.69 -14.84
N ASP A 612 2.23 6.86 -13.98
CA ASP A 612 3.09 5.73 -14.37
C ASP A 612 2.54 4.38 -13.84
N PRO A 613 1.41 3.90 -14.39
CA PRO A 613 0.74 2.68 -13.93
C PRO A 613 1.50 1.38 -14.23
N ILE A 614 2.58 1.43 -15.00
CA ILE A 614 3.36 0.24 -15.36
C ILE A 614 4.56 0.00 -14.42
N SER A 615 4.94 0.99 -13.62
CA SER A 615 6.06 0.86 -12.65
C SER A 615 5.63 1.08 -11.20
N SER A 616 4.39 1.51 -10.96
CA SER A 616 3.89 1.91 -9.65
C SER A 616 2.49 1.37 -9.38
N ILE A 617 2.16 1.17 -8.11
CA ILE A 617 0.88 0.60 -7.66
C ILE A 617 0.29 1.44 -6.53
N ASP A 618 -1.03 1.41 -6.36
CA ASP A 618 -1.70 1.95 -5.17
C ASP A 618 -2.68 0.90 -4.66
N PRO A 619 -2.22 -0.10 -3.86
CA PRO A 619 -3.02 -1.24 -3.44
C PRO A 619 -4.14 -0.90 -2.46
N THR A 620 -4.06 0.28 -1.85
CA THR A 620 -5.06 0.74 -0.87
C THR A 620 -5.93 1.85 -1.42
N GLY A 621 -5.63 2.38 -2.59
CA GLY A 621 -6.28 3.57 -3.12
C GLY A 621 -6.06 4.79 -2.23
N LEU A 622 -4.88 4.96 -1.63
CA LEU A 622 -4.51 6.11 -0.77
C LEU A 622 -3.13 6.68 -1.08
N GLN A 623 -2.19 5.84 -1.52
CA GLN A 623 -0.82 6.28 -1.74
C GLN A 623 -0.13 5.40 -2.77
N ALA A 624 0.52 6.05 -3.73
CA ALA A 624 1.36 5.38 -4.70
C ALA A 624 2.60 4.76 -4.03
N ILE A 625 2.87 3.51 -4.36
CA ILE A 625 4.06 2.75 -4.00
C ILE A 625 4.81 2.48 -5.32
N PRO A 626 5.98 3.12 -5.54
CA PRO A 626 6.84 2.74 -6.65
C PRO A 626 7.42 1.36 -6.37
N VAL A 627 7.59 0.52 -7.40
CA VAL A 627 8.30 -0.75 -7.22
C VAL A 627 9.76 -0.47 -6.87
N PRO A 628 10.31 -1.04 -5.78
CA PRO A 628 11.67 -0.73 -5.35
C PRO A 628 12.68 -1.09 -6.43
N VAL A 629 13.46 -0.09 -6.85
CA VAL A 629 14.48 -0.18 -7.90
C VAL A 629 15.88 -0.52 -7.34
N ALA A 630 15.98 -0.70 -6.02
CA ALA A 630 17.16 -1.12 -5.25
C ALA A 630 16.74 -1.24 -3.77
N PRO A 631 17.50 -1.95 -2.90
CA PRO A 631 17.32 -1.80 -1.47
C PRO A 631 17.47 -0.31 -1.10
N PRO A 632 16.68 0.22 -0.13
CA PRO A 632 16.91 1.56 0.37
C PRO A 632 18.36 1.65 0.85
N LEU A 633 19.11 2.62 0.30
CA LEU A 633 20.42 2.94 0.83
C LEU A 633 20.27 3.29 2.32
N PRO A 634 21.23 2.92 3.17
CA PRO A 634 21.23 3.37 4.55
C PRO A 634 21.13 4.89 4.56
N LEU A 635 20.05 5.39 5.16
CA LEU A 635 19.93 6.82 5.44
C LEU A 635 21.19 7.23 6.21
N PRO A 636 21.83 8.35 5.88
CA PRO A 636 22.91 8.86 6.70
C PRO A 636 22.38 8.99 8.13
N GLY A 637 23.02 8.24 9.04
CA GLY A 637 22.62 8.19 10.43
C GLY A 637 22.66 9.59 11.02
N ASN A 638 21.52 10.07 11.49
CA ASN A 638 21.56 11.01 12.61
C ASN A 638 22.12 10.23 13.79
N GLY A 639 23.30 10.65 14.26
CA GLY A 639 24.04 9.95 15.30
C GLY A 639 23.18 9.69 16.53
N ASN A 640 22.82 8.42 16.73
CA ASN A 640 23.05 7.69 17.97
C ASN A 640 22.70 6.21 17.80
N GLY A 641 23.75 5.37 17.79
CA GLY A 641 23.77 4.03 18.40
C GLY A 641 22.78 2.97 17.90
N GLY A 642 23.22 2.20 16.91
CA GLY A 642 23.14 0.73 16.94
C GLY A 642 21.90 0.06 16.36
N ILE A 643 21.98 -0.40 15.10
CA ILE A 643 21.55 -1.77 14.72
C ILE A 643 22.25 -2.24 13.43
N ASP A 644 22.61 -3.51 13.48
CA ASP A 644 23.40 -4.40 12.63
C ASP A 644 22.73 -4.73 11.26
N PRO A 645 23.47 -4.96 10.15
CA PRO A 645 22.92 -5.12 8.81
C PRO A 645 22.55 -6.57 8.53
N THR A 646 21.31 -6.94 8.84
CA THR A 646 20.64 -8.14 8.30
C THR A 646 19.22 -7.80 7.90
N VAL A 647 19.07 -7.07 6.79
CA VAL A 647 17.78 -6.90 6.10
C VAL A 647 17.51 -8.18 5.30
N GLY A 648 17.18 -9.26 6.01
CA GLY A 648 16.28 -10.25 5.46
C GLY A 648 14.88 -9.63 5.46
N ILE A 649 14.12 -9.87 4.40
CA ILE A 649 12.67 -9.64 4.39
C ILE A 649 12.10 -10.42 5.58
N ARG A 650 11.96 -9.76 6.73
CA ARG A 650 11.02 -10.21 7.75
C ARG A 650 9.67 -9.96 7.10
N ILE A 651 8.98 -11.04 6.79
CA ILE A 651 7.52 -11.04 6.75
C ILE A 651 7.12 -10.27 8.01
N PRO A 652 6.52 -9.07 7.90
CA PRO A 652 6.05 -8.40 9.10
C PRO A 652 5.10 -9.36 9.80
N PRO A 653 5.13 -9.49 11.14
CA PRO A 653 3.97 -10.05 11.82
C PRO A 653 2.75 -9.35 11.25
N LEU A 654 1.76 -10.14 10.79
CA LEU A 654 0.54 -9.67 10.14
C LEU A 654 0.12 -8.36 10.82
N PRO A 655 0.08 -7.21 10.10
CA PRO A 655 -0.40 -6.00 10.72
C PRO A 655 -1.79 -6.31 11.28
N LEU A 656 -2.02 -5.97 12.56
CA LEU A 656 -3.37 -5.91 13.09
C LEU A 656 -4.23 -5.15 12.09
N PRO A 657 -5.50 -5.52 11.87
CA PRO A 657 -6.37 -4.79 10.97
C PRO A 657 -6.39 -3.32 11.38
N GLN A 658 -5.61 -2.50 10.66
CA GLN A 658 -5.57 -1.07 10.82
C GLN A 658 -6.94 -0.61 10.37
N ILE A 659 -7.75 -0.18 11.33
CA ILE A 659 -8.99 0.46 11.01
C ILE A 659 -8.59 1.73 10.28
N ASN A 660 -8.97 1.85 9.01
CA ASN A 660 -9.01 3.13 8.30
C ASN A 660 -10.10 4.00 8.94
N VAL A 661 -9.93 4.31 10.23
CA VAL A 661 -10.47 5.55 10.77
C VAL A 661 -9.61 6.59 10.05
N PRO A 662 -10.20 7.52 9.29
CA PRO A 662 -9.44 8.61 8.71
C PRO A 662 -9.04 9.56 9.85
N VAL A 663 -8.12 9.13 10.73
CA VAL A 663 -7.56 9.92 11.84
C VAL A 663 -6.41 10.78 11.33
N THR A 664 -5.89 10.51 10.12
CA THR A 664 -4.72 11.23 9.62
C THR A 664 -5.12 12.49 8.88
N LEU A 665 -5.64 13.47 9.62
CA LEU A 665 -5.37 14.88 9.33
C LEU A 665 -4.14 15.28 10.17
N CYS A 666 -3.05 14.53 10.03
CA CYS A 666 -1.81 14.72 10.78
C CYS A 666 -0.67 15.01 9.81
N VAL A 667 -0.02 16.15 10.07
CA VAL A 667 1.25 16.68 9.55
C VAL A 667 1.56 16.35 8.08
N VAL A 668 1.46 17.39 7.24
CA VAL A 668 2.03 17.43 5.89
C VAL A 668 3.49 16.99 5.96
N MET A 669 3.76 15.74 5.56
CA MET A 669 5.12 15.28 5.33
C MET A 669 5.50 15.62 3.90
N PRO A 670 6.61 16.34 3.70
CA PRO A 670 7.36 16.29 2.46
C PRO A 670 7.54 14.88 1.90
N LEU A 671 7.23 14.70 0.62
CA LEU A 671 7.68 13.57 -0.21
C LEU A 671 9.13 13.16 0.13
N ALA A 672 9.30 11.85 0.39
CA ALA A 672 10.47 11.08 0.85
C ALA A 672 10.74 11.03 2.39
N CYS A 673 10.47 9.85 2.95
CA CYS A 673 10.58 9.35 4.35
C CYS A 673 11.96 9.51 5.05
N PRO A 674 12.08 9.31 6.41
CA PRO A 674 11.24 8.42 7.23
C PRO A 674 10.75 8.92 8.62
N SER A 675 9.69 8.25 9.06
CA SER A 675 9.33 7.90 10.45
C SER A 675 9.05 9.05 11.43
N ILE A 676 7.77 9.38 11.59
CA ILE A 676 7.25 9.87 12.87
C ILE A 676 7.33 8.72 13.88
N ILE A 677 8.22 8.89 14.85
CA ILE A 677 8.08 8.30 16.18
C ILE A 677 6.79 8.89 16.76
N LEU A 678 5.84 8.05 17.13
CA LEU A 678 4.78 8.41 18.08
C LEU A 678 5.48 8.94 19.33
N GLY A 679 5.63 10.27 19.40
CA GLY A 679 6.08 10.94 20.61
C GLY A 679 5.12 10.56 21.72
N ALA A 680 5.67 10.01 22.80
CA ALA A 680 4.94 9.61 23.98
C ALA A 680 3.91 10.70 24.36
N SER A 681 2.63 10.41 24.16
CA SER A 681 1.54 11.16 24.76
C SER A 681 1.71 11.05 26.27
N LYS A 682 1.86 12.19 26.95
CA LYS A 682 1.69 12.23 28.41
C LYS A 682 0.36 11.56 28.76
N PRO A 683 0.30 10.72 29.80
CA PRO A 683 -0.99 10.30 30.36
C PRO A 683 -1.81 11.53 30.77
N PRO A 684 -3.14 11.52 30.61
CA PRO A 684 -4.01 12.60 31.08
C PRO A 684 -3.87 12.80 32.59
N LYS A 685 -4.04 14.04 33.06
CA LYS A 685 -3.91 14.41 34.47
C LYS A 685 -4.93 13.72 35.38
N ASP A 686 -6.01 13.17 34.82
CA ASP A 686 -7.17 12.66 35.57
C ASP A 686 -7.67 11.27 35.08
N ALA A 687 -6.78 10.39 34.60
CA ALA A 687 -7.15 9.01 34.31
C ALA A 687 -7.47 8.25 35.61
N HIS A 688 -8.76 8.09 35.91
CA HIS A 688 -9.28 7.27 37.01
C HIS A 688 -9.42 5.79 36.58
N ASP A 689 -8.93 4.87 37.42
CA ASP A 689 -9.21 3.42 37.35
C ASP A 689 -10.52 3.13 38.11
N PRO A 690 -11.51 2.47 37.50
CA PRO A 690 -12.80 2.22 38.13
C PRO A 690 -12.84 1.08 39.15
N ASN A 691 -11.79 0.30 39.48
CA ASN A 691 -11.84 -0.66 40.62
C ASN A 691 -10.46 -1.20 41.12
N GLY A 692 -9.53 -0.36 41.60
CA GLY A 692 -8.28 -0.85 42.21
C GLY A 692 -7.40 0.22 42.88
N ALA A 693 -6.62 -0.17 43.91
CA ALA A 693 -5.85 0.75 44.75
C ALA A 693 -4.74 1.53 44.00
N LYS A 694 -4.49 2.77 44.45
CA LYS A 694 -3.40 3.66 44.01
C LYS A 694 -2.13 2.89 43.62
N ALA A 695 -1.57 3.18 42.44
CA ALA A 695 -0.22 2.78 42.10
C ALA A 695 0.76 3.18 43.24
N PRO A 696 1.55 2.26 43.80
CA PRO A 696 2.48 2.58 44.89
C PRO A 696 3.70 3.33 44.35
N GLY A 697 4.05 4.47 44.94
CA GLY A 697 5.38 5.06 44.76
C GLY A 697 5.49 6.57 44.55
N LYS A 698 4.45 7.37 44.77
CA LYS A 698 4.62 8.83 44.99
C LYS A 698 4.76 9.09 46.50
N PRO A 699 5.81 9.76 46.99
CA PRO A 699 5.71 10.52 48.22
C PRO A 699 4.58 11.54 48.05
N GLY A 700 3.61 11.55 48.97
CA GLY A 700 2.41 12.39 48.87
C GLY A 700 2.68 13.86 49.20
N ASP A 701 1.69 14.71 48.90
CA ASP A 701 1.67 16.17 49.10
C ASP A 701 1.83 16.65 50.56
N ALA A 702 2.12 15.75 51.51
CA ALA A 702 2.42 16.08 52.91
C ALA A 702 3.87 16.56 53.13
N GLU A 703 4.73 16.51 52.10
CA GLU A 703 6.16 16.86 52.19
C GLU A 703 6.57 18.07 51.33
N GLY A 704 5.62 18.82 50.76
CA GLY A 704 5.89 20.13 50.16
C GLY A 704 6.53 20.14 48.76
N TYR A 705 6.32 19.11 47.93
CA TYR A 705 6.87 19.06 46.57
C TYR A 705 5.89 19.62 45.51
N CYS A 706 6.33 20.59 44.71
CA CYS A 706 5.65 21.04 43.48
C CYS A 706 6.36 20.49 42.24
N GLU A 707 5.62 20.23 41.14
CA GLU A 707 6.20 19.81 39.85
C GLU A 707 7.30 20.79 39.38
N PRO A 708 8.53 20.34 39.06
CA PRO A 708 9.55 21.24 38.55
C PRO A 708 9.80 21.02 37.06
N LYS A 709 9.27 21.93 36.24
CA LYS A 709 10.04 22.44 35.10
C LYS A 709 11.21 23.25 35.69
N LYS A 710 12.46 22.80 35.51
CA LYS A 710 13.71 23.59 35.69
C LYS A 710 13.77 24.46 36.96
N GLY A 711 13.92 23.84 38.13
CA GLY A 711 14.14 24.54 39.42
C GLY A 711 15.61 24.50 39.92
N PRO A 712 15.95 25.23 40.99
CA PRO A 712 17.31 25.42 41.53
C PRO A 712 17.99 24.16 42.11
N GLN A 713 17.30 23.02 42.13
CA GLN A 713 17.79 21.72 42.64
C GLN A 713 18.11 20.73 41.51
N TRP A 714 18.57 21.21 40.35
CA TRP A 714 18.97 20.36 39.22
C TRP A 714 20.49 20.24 39.14
N GLY A 715 21.02 19.04 39.31
CA GLY A 715 22.46 18.75 39.37
C GLY A 715 22.90 17.75 38.31
N LYS A 716 24.15 17.85 37.85
CA LYS A 716 24.76 16.86 36.97
C LYS A 716 25.43 15.77 37.80
N SER A 717 25.17 14.51 37.47
CA SER A 717 25.86 13.37 38.07
C SER A 717 27.35 13.45 37.74
N SER A 718 28.22 13.26 38.74
CA SER A 718 29.69 13.42 38.56
C SER A 718 30.33 12.31 37.72
N ASN A 719 29.57 11.25 37.42
CA ASN A 719 29.96 10.10 36.61
C ASN A 719 29.42 10.15 35.16
N ASP A 720 28.92 11.31 34.69
CA ASP A 720 28.39 11.55 33.34
C ASP A 720 27.17 10.68 32.92
N ARG A 721 26.49 10.02 33.87
CA ARG A 721 25.27 9.22 33.58
C ARG A 721 23.99 10.03 33.35
N GLY A 722 24.07 11.36 33.49
CA GLY A 722 22.96 12.28 33.22
C GLY A 722 22.85 13.40 34.24
N SER A 723 21.78 14.19 34.13
CA SER A 723 21.42 15.22 35.11
C SER A 723 20.08 14.86 35.75
N GLY A 724 19.97 15.12 37.05
CA GLY A 724 18.84 14.68 37.87
C GLY A 724 18.52 15.66 38.98
N TRP A 725 17.50 15.32 39.77
CA TRP A 725 17.09 16.11 40.92
C TRP A 725 18.05 15.89 42.10
N VAL A 726 18.44 16.97 42.78
CA VAL A 726 19.27 16.92 43.99
C VAL A 726 18.37 16.99 45.21
N ASP A 727 18.41 15.97 46.05
CA ASP A 727 17.65 15.92 47.29
C ASP A 727 18.30 16.74 48.41
N ALA A 728 17.59 16.87 49.54
CA ALA A 728 18.06 17.65 50.69
C ALA A 728 19.34 17.08 51.32
N ASP A 729 19.62 15.79 51.10
CA ASP A 729 20.83 15.10 51.55
C ASP A 729 21.96 15.18 50.51
N GLY A 730 21.72 15.85 49.37
CA GLY A 730 22.68 16.04 48.30
C GLY A 730 22.77 14.88 47.30
N ASN A 731 21.84 13.92 47.33
CA ASN A 731 21.82 12.82 46.38
C ASN A 731 21.23 13.27 45.03
N VAL A 732 21.81 12.81 43.92
CA VAL A 732 21.35 13.10 42.56
C VAL A 732 20.53 11.92 42.03
N TRP A 733 19.25 12.15 41.74
CA TRP A 733 18.30 11.16 41.23
C TRP A 733 18.11 11.30 39.72
N VAL A 734 18.66 10.36 38.96
CA VAL A 734 18.61 10.34 37.49
C VAL A 734 17.60 9.30 37.02
N PRO A 735 16.55 9.68 36.27
CA PRO A 735 15.59 8.71 35.74
C PRO A 735 16.20 7.94 34.57
N THR A 736 16.06 6.61 34.56
CA THR A 736 16.45 5.81 33.40
C THR A 736 15.24 5.56 32.48
N GLY A 737 15.45 5.70 31.18
CA GLY A 737 14.39 5.50 30.18
C GLY A 737 13.97 4.02 30.05
N TRP A 738 12.80 3.80 29.47
CA TRP A 738 12.35 2.45 29.09
C TRP A 738 13.27 1.90 28.00
N GLY A 739 14.15 0.95 28.36
CA GLY A 739 15.10 0.33 27.43
C GLY A 739 16.50 0.03 27.96
N SER A 740 16.81 0.30 29.25
CA SER A 740 18.10 -0.07 29.85
C SER A 740 18.22 -1.60 30.06
N GLY A 741 18.56 -2.32 28.99
CA GLY A 741 18.59 -3.78 28.92
C GLY A 741 19.53 -4.48 29.92
N ALA A 742 20.41 -3.76 30.62
CA ALA A 742 21.34 -4.34 31.59
C ALA A 742 20.70 -4.65 32.97
N HIS A 743 19.54 -4.04 33.31
CA HIS A 743 19.07 -4.01 34.70
C HIS A 743 17.60 -4.37 34.95
N GLY A 744 16.84 -4.82 33.94
CA GLY A 744 15.55 -5.49 34.15
C GLY A 744 14.31 -4.61 34.34
N GLY A 745 14.35 -3.35 33.88
CA GLY A 745 13.17 -2.46 33.85
C GLY A 745 13.48 -1.00 34.21
N PRO A 746 12.48 -0.09 34.14
CA PRO A 746 12.65 1.32 34.52
C PRO A 746 13.03 1.43 36.00
N HIS A 747 14.04 2.23 36.32
CA HIS A 747 14.55 2.45 37.68
C HIS A 747 15.19 3.84 37.81
N TRP A 748 15.49 4.25 39.03
CA TRP A 748 16.25 5.47 39.33
C TRP A 748 17.69 5.14 39.64
N ASP A 749 18.57 5.97 39.10
CA ASP A 749 19.99 5.99 39.36
C ASP A 749 20.25 7.05 40.43
N VAL A 750 20.56 6.62 41.66
CA VAL A 750 20.74 7.53 42.80
C VAL A 750 22.22 7.60 43.14
N GLN A 751 22.82 8.75 42.93
CA GLN A 751 24.19 9.02 43.34
C GLN A 751 24.20 9.79 44.66
N ARG A 752 24.97 9.32 45.64
CA ARG A 752 25.13 9.99 46.94
C ARG A 752 26.32 10.96 46.94
N PRO A 753 26.37 11.94 47.87
CA PRO A 753 27.48 12.90 47.96
C PRO A 753 28.86 12.27 48.16
N ASP A 754 28.94 11.09 48.76
CA ASP A 754 30.18 10.32 48.95
C ASP A 754 30.65 9.59 47.68
N GLY A 755 29.91 9.74 46.57
CA GLY A 755 30.18 9.11 45.28
C GLY A 755 29.65 7.69 45.15
N SER A 756 29.04 7.13 46.21
CA SER A 756 28.36 5.83 46.14
C SER A 756 27.07 5.93 45.32
N TYR A 757 26.61 4.78 44.83
CA TYR A 757 25.51 4.70 43.88
C TYR A 757 24.60 3.52 44.18
N GLU A 758 23.29 3.72 44.01
CA GLU A 758 22.29 2.67 44.13
C GLU A 758 21.24 2.78 43.02
N ASN A 759 20.77 1.64 42.52
CA ASN A 759 19.61 1.58 41.63
C ASN A 759 18.35 1.38 42.45
N VAL A 760 17.39 2.30 42.35
CA VAL A 760 16.11 2.22 43.06
C VAL A 760 15.00 1.86 42.06
N TYR A 761 14.46 0.65 42.20
CA TYR A 761 13.41 0.13 41.32
C TYR A 761 12.01 0.51 41.83
N PRO A 762 11.00 0.50 40.93
CA PRO A 762 9.60 0.57 41.31
C PRO A 762 9.28 -0.46 42.40
N GLY A 763 8.67 -0.02 43.50
CA GLY A 763 8.42 -0.84 44.69
C GLY A 763 9.54 -0.82 45.75
N GLY A 764 10.53 0.06 45.62
CA GLY A 764 11.51 0.36 46.69
C GLY A 764 12.66 -0.65 46.82
N LYS A 765 12.77 -1.61 45.89
CA LYS A 765 13.92 -2.51 45.82
C LYS A 765 15.17 -1.72 45.41
N ARG A 766 16.27 -1.93 46.14
CA ARG A 766 17.56 -1.26 45.89
C ARG A 766 18.60 -2.29 45.45
N ARG A 767 19.44 -1.94 44.48
CA ARG A 767 20.55 -2.76 44.00
C ARG A 767 21.84 -1.97 43.99
#